data_AF-A0A0G2HW02-F1
#
_entry.id   AF-A0A0G2HW02-F1
#
_cell.length_a   1.000
_cell.length_b   1.000
_cell.length_c   1.000
_cell.angle_alpha   90.00
_cell.angle_beta   90.00
_cell.angle_gamma   90.00
#
_symmetry.space_group_name_H-M   'P 1'
#
loop_
_entity.id
_entity.type
_entity.pdbx_description
1 polymer ?
#
loop_
_entity_poly.entity_id
_entity_poly.type
_entity_poly.pdbx_seq_one_letter_code
_entity_poly.pdbx_strand_id
1 'polypeptide(L)'
;MAGAPDLRRQVGSPRPKGRADRDTPCKNILIYGKCRYENAGCSFNHDDPRTSHASSSSENAKKALNGDSPSFTPSSLTSQPAKKSSLPSQAASAAVFTPRGVGAATPSNNPEPERLFNPAAIKEFTPQNNYDLASAGAAAVTPDAAIAPFDPFSTPIAPAQYNPYANDHTTLAASSANAYYQGQAGYATPLQPPPYHLYANIGPYREDLLPYQRQTRDFFMPDDLREDLQRKSHAALQVIPSTIQLENFHSLVPLDKLDTPHRKNTSIFGWTSWLFKAFSAKTGRVYCLRRIQDYRLGDREATQAIETIKKWKQINNANVVFVHDAFTTSAFGDRSLVFAQDYFPLAQTLAEVHLAAQPQKDHRFRGPVAPPKIQESVIWSYVVQIANALRAIHARDLSARCLDPSKIILTEKNRIRLTACAILDVVQYQGHRSTKEHQQDDFVQLGKLILCLGVGKLPSQLVDVNAEMATIARKYPSGPKGESALRDLVGWLLTPGEKLADQLITGMPHHVIENLDKNLQHTDALNSELQRELENGRVVRLLMKMGMVNERQEFDNDPGWSENGERYTLKLFRDYVFHRVDEAGRPVFDMGHMVSCLNKLDAGAAERVRLTSRSGETDFIITYAELKKQLNGAFADLMKHSRRT
;
A
#
# COMPACT_ATOMS: atom_id res chain seq x y z
N MET A 1 -23.32 -11.32 63.36
CA MET A 1 -22.01 -11.17 64.03
C MET A 1 -20.96 -10.93 62.96
N ALA A 2 -20.08 -9.96 63.21
CA ALA A 2 -18.94 -9.52 62.39
C ALA A 2 -18.15 -10.70 61.77
N GLY A 3 -17.59 -10.65 60.57
CA GLY A 3 -16.77 -9.60 59.96
C GLY A 3 -15.30 -10.07 60.00
N ALA A 4 -14.72 -10.38 58.84
CA ALA A 4 -13.28 -10.67 58.71
C ALA A 4 -12.74 -9.99 57.43
N PRO A 5 -11.71 -9.13 57.55
CA PRO A 5 -11.23 -8.27 56.46
C PRO A 5 -9.98 -8.80 55.74
N ASP A 6 -9.77 -8.16 54.58
CA ASP A 6 -8.62 -8.14 53.68
C ASP A 6 -7.23 -7.97 54.34
N LEU A 7 -6.18 -8.51 53.71
CA LEU A 7 -4.83 -7.91 53.69
C LEU A 7 -3.94 -8.56 52.60
N ARG A 8 -3.81 -7.85 51.47
CA ARG A 8 -2.75 -8.04 50.45
C ARG A 8 -1.35 -7.89 51.07
N ARG A 9 -0.44 -8.81 50.75
CA ARG A 9 1.02 -8.62 50.91
C ARG A 9 1.75 -8.98 49.61
N GLN A 10 2.46 -7.98 49.08
CA GLN A 10 3.50 -8.11 48.05
C GLN A 10 4.63 -9.02 48.55
N VAL A 11 5.10 -9.93 47.70
CA VAL A 11 6.38 -10.64 47.92
C VAL A 11 7.25 -10.42 46.69
N GLY A 12 8.40 -9.78 46.91
CA GLY A 12 9.40 -9.47 45.90
C GLY A 12 10.21 -10.68 45.45
N SER A 13 10.77 -10.56 44.24
CA SER A 13 11.68 -11.53 43.63
C SER A 13 13.10 -11.44 44.22
N PRO A 14 13.87 -12.55 44.32
CA PRO A 14 15.13 -12.59 45.06
C PRO A 14 16.33 -12.07 44.26
N ARG A 15 17.25 -11.37 44.94
CA ARG A 15 18.58 -11.00 44.42
C ARG A 15 19.50 -12.24 44.32
N PRO A 16 20.24 -12.45 43.21
CA PRO A 16 21.36 -13.39 43.20
C PRO A 16 22.65 -12.74 43.73
N LYS A 17 23.37 -13.48 44.58
CA LYS A 17 24.74 -13.21 45.05
C LYS A 17 25.75 -13.38 43.91
N GLY A 18 26.83 -12.59 43.98
CA GLY A 18 27.81 -12.41 42.92
C GLY A 18 28.64 -13.64 42.54
N ARG A 19 28.84 -13.79 41.23
CA ARG A 19 30.03 -14.33 40.58
C ARG A 19 30.14 -13.62 39.23
N ALA A 20 31.21 -12.85 39.03
CA ALA A 20 31.45 -12.07 37.82
C ALA A 20 32.11 -12.96 36.76
N ASP A 21 31.51 -13.10 35.58
CA ASP A 21 32.13 -13.74 34.42
C ASP A 21 32.86 -12.68 33.58
N ARG A 22 34.20 -12.69 33.68
CA ARG A 22 35.06 -11.84 32.83
C ARG A 22 35.07 -12.26 31.36
N ASP A 23 34.42 -13.36 31.00
CA ASP A 23 34.31 -13.83 29.61
C ASP A 23 33.05 -13.31 28.88
N THR A 24 32.12 -12.64 29.58
CA THR A 24 30.90 -12.10 28.95
C THR A 24 31.08 -10.62 28.59
N PRO A 25 30.89 -10.22 27.31
CA PRO A 25 31.05 -8.83 26.89
C PRO A 25 29.99 -7.89 27.47
N CYS A 26 30.42 -6.68 27.84
CA CYS A 26 29.57 -5.68 28.46
C CYS A 26 28.51 -5.17 27.48
N LYS A 27 27.24 -5.44 27.79
CA LYS A 27 26.08 -5.05 26.97
C LYS A 27 26.01 -3.53 26.70
N ASN A 28 26.48 -2.70 27.64
CA ASN A 28 26.51 -1.25 27.45
C ASN A 28 27.55 -0.80 26.41
N ILE A 29 28.66 -1.52 26.27
CA ILE A 29 29.60 -1.29 25.17
C ILE A 29 29.01 -1.72 23.83
N LEU A 30 28.35 -2.88 23.77
CA LEU A 30 27.75 -3.37 22.53
C LEU A 30 26.63 -2.44 22.00
N ILE A 31 25.84 -1.85 22.90
CA ILE A 31 24.69 -1.01 22.51
C ILE A 31 25.07 0.45 22.34
N TYR A 32 25.92 1.00 23.22
CA TYR A 32 26.18 2.44 23.30
C TYR A 32 27.63 2.82 22.97
N GLY A 33 28.50 1.84 22.68
CA GLY A 33 29.92 2.05 22.41
C GLY A 33 30.77 2.45 23.62
N LYS A 34 30.17 2.61 24.81
CA LYS A 34 30.87 2.94 26.07
C LYS A 34 30.07 2.52 27.30
N CYS A 35 30.74 2.08 28.37
CA CYS A 35 30.09 1.75 29.63
C CYS A 35 30.41 2.80 30.71
N ARG A 36 29.36 3.40 31.30
CA ARG A 36 29.50 4.41 32.37
C ARG A 36 30.20 3.86 33.63
N TYR A 37 30.16 2.55 33.85
CA TYR A 37 30.67 1.89 35.06
C TYR A 37 31.98 1.14 34.85
N GLU A 38 32.62 1.30 33.69
CA GLU A 38 33.89 0.65 33.35
C GLU A 38 34.96 0.84 34.44
N ASN A 39 35.16 2.09 34.89
CA ASN A 39 36.11 2.43 35.95
C ASN A 39 35.49 2.44 37.37
N ALA A 40 34.20 2.09 37.49
CA ALA A 40 33.46 2.11 38.75
C ALA A 40 33.06 0.69 39.22
N GLY A 41 33.70 -0.35 38.68
CA GLY A 41 33.55 -1.74 39.13
C GLY A 41 32.54 -2.57 38.32
N CYS A 42 32.37 -2.30 37.03
CA CYS A 42 31.57 -3.18 36.17
C CYS A 42 32.20 -4.58 36.07
N SER A 43 31.39 -5.61 36.28
CA SER A 43 31.82 -7.01 36.39
C SER A 43 31.95 -7.76 35.05
N PHE A 44 31.67 -7.10 33.92
CA PHE A 44 31.65 -7.68 32.57
C PHE A 44 32.85 -7.22 31.72
N ASN A 45 33.15 -7.87 30.59
CA ASN A 45 34.32 -7.56 29.75
C ASN A 45 34.14 -6.29 28.90
N HIS A 46 35.15 -5.44 28.81
CA HIS A 46 35.12 -4.16 28.10
C HIS A 46 36.09 -4.08 26.90
N ASP A 47 36.76 -5.17 26.52
CA ASP A 47 37.64 -5.20 25.35
C ASP A 47 36.84 -5.23 24.02
N ASP A 48 37.17 -4.34 23.07
CA ASP A 48 36.56 -4.28 21.73
C ASP A 48 37.15 -5.39 20.83
N PRO A 49 36.34 -6.31 20.26
CA PRO A 49 36.85 -7.39 19.42
C PRO A 49 37.46 -6.93 18.08
N ARG A 50 37.47 -5.62 17.78
CA ARG A 50 38.01 -5.07 16.53
C ARG A 50 39.48 -4.62 16.60
N THR A 51 40.12 -4.67 17.77
CA THR A 51 41.50 -4.18 17.96
C THR A 51 42.51 -5.23 18.44
N SER A 52 42.15 -6.51 18.52
CA SER A 52 43.02 -7.58 19.05
C SER A 52 43.70 -8.46 17.99
N HIS A 53 44.29 -7.85 16.96
CA HIS A 53 45.31 -8.52 16.15
C HIS A 53 46.58 -7.67 16.06
N ALA A 54 47.30 -7.59 17.18
CA ALA A 54 48.74 -7.33 17.17
C ALA A 54 49.39 -7.93 18.44
N SER A 55 50.35 -8.83 18.19
CA SER A 55 51.48 -9.24 19.06
C SER A 55 51.38 -10.49 19.97
N SER A 56 52.34 -11.39 19.70
CA SER A 56 52.98 -12.42 20.54
C SER A 56 52.22 -13.74 20.82
N SER A 57 52.82 -14.92 21.00
CA SER A 57 53.94 -15.65 20.36
C SER A 57 54.07 -16.99 21.11
N SER A 58 54.28 -18.08 20.36
CA SER A 58 54.92 -19.35 20.74
C SER A 58 54.11 -20.58 21.21
N GLU A 59 54.51 -21.70 20.57
CA GLU A 59 54.50 -23.13 20.93
C GLU A 59 53.31 -24.07 20.62
N ASN A 60 53.53 -24.86 19.57
CA ASN A 60 53.44 -26.33 19.47
C ASN A 60 52.10 -27.09 19.70
N ALA A 61 51.50 -27.59 18.62
CA ALA A 61 51.23 -29.03 18.39
C ALA A 61 50.84 -29.30 16.92
N LYS A 62 51.30 -30.43 16.39
CA LYS A 62 51.39 -30.80 14.96
C LYS A 62 50.27 -31.75 14.49
N LYS A 63 49.85 -31.59 13.21
CA LYS A 63 49.61 -32.60 12.11
C LYS A 63 48.36 -32.21 11.26
N ALA A 64 48.52 -31.72 10.01
CA ALA A 64 48.74 -32.41 8.71
C ALA A 64 47.38 -32.74 8.01
N LEU A 65 47.04 -32.46 6.73
CA LEU A 65 47.69 -32.37 5.39
C LEU A 65 46.79 -31.45 4.47
N ASN A 66 47.26 -30.47 3.69
CA ASN A 66 47.98 -30.41 2.38
C ASN A 66 47.11 -30.43 1.09
N GLY A 67 47.28 -29.44 0.18
CA GLY A 67 46.79 -29.48 -1.21
C GLY A 67 46.57 -28.15 -1.97
N ASP A 68 47.67 -27.54 -2.46
CA ASP A 68 47.85 -26.43 -3.45
C ASP A 68 46.93 -26.43 -4.70
N SER A 69 46.71 -25.42 -5.56
CA SER A 69 47.00 -23.98 -5.87
C SER A 69 46.33 -23.72 -7.28
N PRO A 70 46.32 -22.54 -7.98
CA PRO A 70 46.96 -21.24 -7.75
C PRO A 70 46.06 -19.98 -7.99
N SER A 71 46.65 -18.81 -7.70
CA SER A 71 46.17 -17.46 -8.04
C SER A 71 46.89 -16.92 -9.28
N PHE A 72 46.20 -16.11 -10.10
CA PHE A 72 46.76 -15.42 -11.28
C PHE A 72 46.54 -13.90 -11.14
N THR A 73 47.63 -13.14 -11.15
CA THR A 73 47.67 -11.67 -11.23
C THR A 73 48.05 -11.24 -12.65
N PRO A 74 47.66 -10.04 -13.08
CA PRO A 74 48.48 -9.29 -14.03
C PRO A 74 49.09 -8.02 -13.40
N SER A 75 50.38 -7.92 -13.67
CA SER A 75 51.46 -6.97 -13.38
C SER A 75 51.20 -5.47 -13.46
N SER A 76 51.95 -4.74 -12.61
CA SER A 76 52.26 -3.31 -12.67
C SER A 76 53.42 -2.98 -13.62
N LEU A 77 53.58 -1.71 -14.05
CA LEU A 77 54.90 -1.05 -14.18
C LEU A 77 54.75 0.51 -14.16
N THR A 78 55.19 1.19 -13.08
CA THR A 78 56.42 2.03 -12.90
C THR A 78 56.30 3.49 -13.40
N SER A 79 56.72 4.58 -12.72
CA SER A 79 58.00 4.85 -12.02
C SER A 79 57.97 6.12 -11.09
N GLN A 80 58.84 6.12 -10.07
CA GLN A 80 59.18 7.12 -9.01
C GLN A 80 59.78 8.49 -9.50
N PRO A 81 60.13 9.53 -8.66
CA PRO A 81 60.47 9.51 -7.22
C PRO A 81 60.04 10.68 -6.26
N ALA A 82 60.16 10.31 -4.97
CA ALA A 82 60.26 11.02 -3.68
C ALA A 82 60.47 12.55 -3.55
N LYS A 83 59.87 13.11 -2.47
CA LYS A 83 60.56 13.91 -1.42
C LYS A 83 59.82 13.84 -0.07
N LYS A 84 60.63 13.67 0.99
CA LYS A 84 60.32 13.62 2.45
C LYS A 84 59.82 15.00 2.93
N SER A 85 59.12 15.23 4.04
CA SER A 85 59.47 14.87 5.43
C SER A 85 58.38 15.28 6.46
N SER A 86 58.18 14.41 7.46
CA SER A 86 57.87 14.64 8.90
C SER A 86 57.11 15.89 9.39
N LEU A 87 56.11 15.69 10.27
CA LEU A 87 56.18 15.93 11.74
C LEU A 87 54.82 15.62 12.43
N PRO A 88 54.72 15.59 13.79
CA PRO A 88 54.05 14.53 14.54
C PRO A 88 52.76 14.95 15.27
N SER A 89 52.11 13.96 15.89
CA SER A 89 51.03 14.15 16.86
C SER A 89 51.55 14.67 18.20
N GLN A 90 50.97 15.77 18.70
CA GLN A 90 50.87 16.04 20.13
C GLN A 90 49.66 16.93 20.44
N ALA A 91 48.89 16.46 21.43
CA ALA A 91 48.04 17.16 22.41
C ALA A 91 47.03 18.23 21.89
N ALA A 92 45.71 18.05 22.06
CA ALA A 92 44.98 18.06 23.34
C ALA A 92 45.20 19.36 24.15
N SER A 93 44.42 20.41 23.85
CA SER A 93 43.99 21.45 24.79
C SER A 93 42.99 22.40 24.12
N ALA A 94 41.72 22.34 24.52
CA ALA A 94 40.79 23.49 24.51
C ALA A 94 39.58 23.21 25.42
N ALA A 95 39.17 24.27 26.12
CA ALA A 95 38.41 24.25 27.37
C ALA A 95 36.89 23.97 27.25
N VAL A 96 36.33 23.49 28.37
CA VAL A 96 34.91 23.23 28.60
C VAL A 96 34.18 24.52 28.99
N PHE A 97 33.12 24.84 28.27
CA PHE A 97 32.22 25.96 28.50
C PHE A 97 31.19 25.60 29.59
N THR A 98 31.10 26.41 30.65
CA THR A 98 30.08 26.30 31.71
C THR A 98 29.17 27.54 31.70
N PRO A 99 27.83 27.39 31.79
CA PRO A 99 26.97 28.49 32.19
C PRO A 99 26.57 28.39 33.68
N ARG A 100 26.86 29.47 34.42
CA ARG A 100 26.29 29.80 35.73
C ARG A 100 24.80 30.16 35.60
N GLY A 101 23.98 29.76 36.57
CA GLY A 101 22.61 30.28 36.76
C GLY A 101 22.36 30.60 38.23
N VAL A 102 22.15 31.89 38.52
CA VAL A 102 21.61 32.44 39.77
C VAL A 102 20.36 33.22 39.37
N GLY A 103 19.25 33.07 40.09
CA GLY A 103 18.09 33.98 40.01
C GLY A 103 16.74 33.28 40.12
N ALA A 104 16.08 33.50 41.26
CA ALA A 104 14.81 32.93 41.67
C ALA A 104 13.58 33.60 41.04
N ALA A 105 12.47 32.86 40.93
CA ALA A 105 11.11 33.34 41.23
C ALA A 105 10.13 32.14 41.32
N THR A 106 9.58 31.91 42.51
CA THR A 106 8.33 31.15 42.77
C THR A 106 7.11 32.05 42.48
N PRO A 107 5.94 31.49 42.09
CA PRO A 107 4.86 31.26 43.08
C PRO A 107 4.10 29.94 42.81
N SER A 108 3.80 29.08 43.79
CA SER A 108 2.73 29.11 44.81
C SER A 108 1.80 27.91 44.59
N ASN A 109 1.91 26.92 45.50
CA ASN A 109 0.98 25.81 45.66
C ASN A 109 -0.38 26.30 46.16
N ASN A 110 -1.45 25.80 45.55
CA ASN A 110 -2.72 25.60 46.25
C ASN A 110 -3.31 24.23 45.78
N PRO A 111 -3.82 23.38 46.68
CA PRO A 111 -4.23 22.02 46.34
C PRO A 111 -5.70 21.98 45.90
N GLU A 112 -5.96 21.52 44.67
CA GLU A 112 -7.31 21.12 44.22
C GLU A 112 -7.42 19.59 44.20
N PRO A 113 -8.60 19.02 44.51
CA PRO A 113 -8.76 17.62 44.86
C PRO A 113 -8.70 16.69 43.63
N GLU A 114 -8.13 15.50 43.84
CA GLU A 114 -8.11 14.39 42.90
C GLU A 114 -9.53 14.09 42.36
N ARG A 115 -9.75 14.37 41.08
CA ARG A 115 -10.92 13.84 40.37
C ARG A 115 -10.60 12.43 39.87
N LEU A 116 -11.02 11.44 40.64
CA LEU A 116 -11.14 10.06 40.16
C LEU A 116 -12.00 10.04 38.90
N PHE A 117 -11.43 9.50 37.83
CA PHE A 117 -12.13 9.23 36.57
C PHE A 117 -13.20 8.16 36.82
N ASN A 118 -14.47 8.57 36.90
CA ASN A 118 -15.62 7.67 37.04
C ASN A 118 -16.30 7.49 35.67
N PRO A 119 -16.06 6.37 34.95
CA PRO A 119 -16.64 6.13 33.63
C PRO A 119 -18.15 5.89 33.65
N ALA A 120 -18.79 5.81 34.82
CA ALA A 120 -20.25 5.59 34.94
C ALA A 120 -21.11 6.87 34.82
N ALA A 121 -20.51 8.07 34.67
CA ALA A 121 -21.25 9.32 34.51
C ALA A 121 -21.55 9.69 33.04
N ILE A 122 -21.09 8.88 32.07
CA ILE A 122 -21.36 9.07 30.65
C ILE A 122 -22.59 8.21 30.29
N LYS A 123 -23.77 8.85 30.24
CA LYS A 123 -25.06 8.22 29.90
C LYS A 123 -25.20 7.71 28.45
N GLU A 124 -24.10 7.67 27.70
CA GLU A 124 -24.06 7.25 26.29
C GLU A 124 -23.62 5.79 26.11
N PHE A 125 -23.22 5.10 27.19
CA PHE A 125 -22.80 3.70 27.17
C PHE A 125 -23.47 2.90 28.29
N THR A 126 -24.73 2.53 28.08
CA THR A 126 -25.37 1.43 28.82
C THR A 126 -25.91 0.42 27.80
N PRO A 127 -25.31 -0.78 27.68
CA PRO A 127 -25.84 -1.82 26.81
C PRO A 127 -27.13 -2.38 27.42
N GLN A 128 -28.25 -2.27 26.70
CA GLN A 128 -29.47 -3.00 27.03
C GLN A 128 -29.28 -4.48 26.66
N ASN A 129 -28.83 -5.28 27.63
CA ASN A 129 -28.94 -6.73 27.59
C ASN A 129 -30.36 -7.10 28.04
N ASN A 130 -31.22 -7.46 27.10
CA ASN A 130 -32.48 -8.16 27.38
C ASN A 130 -32.55 -9.42 26.49
N TYR A 131 -31.90 -10.48 26.93
CA TYR A 131 -32.20 -11.85 26.52
C TYR A 131 -32.17 -12.71 27.78
N ASP A 132 -33.34 -12.91 28.39
CA ASP A 132 -33.54 -13.93 29.40
C ASP A 132 -34.49 -14.99 28.83
N LEU A 133 -33.97 -16.21 28.74
CA LEU A 133 -34.65 -17.42 28.33
C LEU A 133 -35.18 -18.09 29.61
N ALA A 134 -36.49 -18.01 29.87
CA ALA A 134 -37.12 -18.68 30.99
C ALA A 134 -38.17 -19.70 30.52
N SER A 135 -37.87 -20.96 30.80
CA SER A 135 -38.77 -22.10 30.77
C SER A 135 -39.75 -22.13 31.95
N ALA A 136 -40.93 -22.71 31.70
CA ALA A 136 -41.91 -23.32 32.62
C ALA A 136 -43.17 -22.52 33.01
N GLY A 137 -44.34 -23.15 32.81
CA GLY A 137 -45.49 -23.01 33.72
C GLY A 137 -46.85 -22.58 33.13
N ALA A 138 -47.61 -23.58 32.65
CA ALA A 138 -49.07 -23.76 32.41
C ALA A 138 -50.17 -22.66 32.61
N ALA A 139 -51.25 -22.89 31.83
CA ALA A 139 -52.67 -22.47 31.92
C ALA A 139 -53.06 -21.08 31.37
N ALA A 140 -54.19 -20.84 30.66
CA ALA A 140 -55.24 -21.63 30.00
C ALA A 140 -56.23 -20.65 29.29
N VAL A 141 -56.75 -21.01 28.10
CA VAL A 141 -58.07 -20.62 27.49
C VAL A 141 -58.23 -19.13 27.01
N THR A 142 -58.73 -18.71 25.84
CA THR A 142 -59.72 -19.16 24.81
C THR A 142 -59.45 -18.46 23.44
N PRO A 143 -60.11 -18.85 22.33
CA PRO A 143 -59.76 -18.48 20.95
C PRO A 143 -60.60 -17.32 20.37
N ASP A 144 -60.05 -16.54 19.43
CA ASP A 144 -60.84 -16.14 18.25
C ASP A 144 -59.98 -15.73 17.04
N ALA A 145 -60.63 -15.80 15.88
CA ALA A 145 -60.12 -15.98 14.54
C ALA A 145 -59.75 -14.68 13.80
N ALA A 146 -58.61 -14.72 13.10
CA ALA A 146 -58.38 -14.01 11.82
C ALA A 146 -57.08 -14.55 11.17
N ILE A 147 -57.15 -15.73 10.54
CA ILE A 147 -56.08 -16.23 9.68
C ILE A 147 -56.26 -15.63 8.29
N ALA A 148 -55.36 -14.72 7.91
CA ALA A 148 -55.06 -14.42 6.51
C ALA A 148 -53.94 -15.37 6.02
N PRO A 149 -53.89 -15.73 4.72
CA PRO A 149 -52.99 -16.77 4.24
C PRO A 149 -51.53 -16.31 4.30
N PHE A 150 -50.66 -17.17 4.82
CA PHE A 150 -49.21 -17.02 4.87
C PHE A 150 -48.62 -17.08 3.45
N ASP A 151 -47.97 -16.01 3.01
CA ASP A 151 -47.14 -15.96 1.79
C ASP A 151 -45.67 -16.23 2.16
N PRO A 152 -45.06 -17.34 1.69
CA PRO A 152 -43.70 -17.73 2.05
C PRO A 152 -42.59 -16.87 1.42
N PHE A 153 -42.89 -15.77 0.72
CA PHE A 153 -41.89 -14.88 0.11
C PHE A 153 -41.64 -13.54 0.84
N SER A 154 -42.23 -13.30 2.03
CA SER A 154 -41.93 -12.09 2.81
C SER A 154 -41.07 -12.38 4.05
N THR A 155 -39.75 -12.20 3.93
CA THR A 155 -38.87 -12.11 5.09
C THR A 155 -39.02 -10.73 5.74
N PRO A 156 -39.30 -10.62 7.06
CA PRO A 156 -39.27 -9.33 7.74
C PRO A 156 -37.81 -8.86 7.85
N ILE A 157 -37.52 -7.71 7.26
CA ILE A 157 -36.21 -7.05 7.33
C ILE A 157 -36.00 -6.54 8.77
N ALA A 158 -34.96 -7.03 9.45
CA ALA A 158 -34.53 -6.48 10.72
C ALA A 158 -34.05 -5.03 10.55
N PRO A 159 -34.35 -4.10 11.48
CA PRO A 159 -33.83 -2.75 11.39
C PRO A 159 -32.29 -2.80 11.47
N ALA A 160 -31.63 -2.12 10.53
CA ALA A 160 -30.18 -2.05 10.44
C ALA A 160 -29.58 -1.56 11.77
N GLN A 161 -28.62 -2.31 12.32
CA GLN A 161 -27.87 -1.89 13.50
C GLN A 161 -27.08 -0.61 13.17
N TYR A 162 -27.36 0.43 13.95
CA TYR A 162 -26.66 1.71 13.95
C TYR A 162 -25.17 1.49 14.27
N ASN A 163 -24.28 1.92 13.37
CA ASN A 163 -22.83 1.89 13.58
C ASN A 163 -22.35 3.27 14.09
N PRO A 164 -22.03 3.43 15.39
CA PRO A 164 -21.63 4.70 15.98
C PRO A 164 -20.25 5.21 15.54
N TYR A 165 -19.55 4.48 14.66
CA TYR A 165 -18.26 4.87 14.10
C TYR A 165 -18.32 5.31 12.62
N ALA A 166 -19.51 5.32 12.02
CA ALA A 166 -19.72 5.93 10.72
C ALA A 166 -19.76 7.46 10.87
N ASN A 167 -18.67 8.14 10.52
CA ASN A 167 -18.65 9.60 10.40
C ASN A 167 -19.43 10.02 9.14
N ASP A 168 -20.76 10.03 9.21
CA ASP A 168 -21.62 10.70 8.22
C ASP A 168 -22.25 11.96 8.83
N HIS A 169 -21.74 13.11 8.41
CA HIS A 169 -22.25 14.44 8.75
C HIS A 169 -23.34 14.86 7.75
N THR A 170 -24.56 14.32 7.86
CA THR A 170 -25.66 14.69 6.94
C THR A 170 -27.04 14.83 7.57
N THR A 171 -27.19 15.25 8.83
CA THR A 171 -28.54 15.59 9.34
C THR A 171 -28.55 16.73 10.35
N LEU A 172 -28.42 17.99 9.90
CA LEU A 172 -29.06 19.13 10.59
C LEU A 172 -29.12 20.43 9.75
N ALA A 173 -29.71 20.40 8.55
CA ALA A 173 -30.04 21.65 7.84
C ALA A 173 -31.16 21.46 6.80
N ALA A 174 -32.37 21.07 7.23
CA ALA A 174 -33.58 21.20 6.41
C ALA A 174 -34.85 21.09 7.27
N SER A 175 -34.98 21.93 8.30
CA SER A 175 -36.25 22.12 9.01
C SER A 175 -36.85 23.48 8.64
N SER A 176 -37.60 23.53 7.54
CA SER A 176 -38.85 24.32 7.42
C SER A 176 -39.39 24.32 5.97
N ALA A 177 -40.66 23.94 5.86
CA ALA A 177 -41.63 24.37 4.86
C ALA A 177 -41.34 24.11 3.36
N ASN A 178 -41.86 22.99 2.83
CA ASN A 178 -43.04 23.05 1.95
C ASN A 178 -43.53 21.66 1.57
N ALA A 179 -44.84 21.51 1.70
CA ALA A 179 -45.60 20.30 1.46
C ALA A 179 -45.91 20.08 -0.03
N TYR A 180 -46.22 18.82 -0.33
CA TYR A 180 -47.04 18.32 -1.44
C TYR A 180 -46.33 17.96 -2.77
N TYR A 181 -46.37 16.64 -3.06
CA TYR A 181 -45.91 15.89 -4.23
C TYR A 181 -44.39 15.76 -4.48
N GLN A 182 -43.83 14.63 -4.04
CA GLN A 182 -42.72 13.99 -4.77
C GLN A 182 -42.96 12.48 -4.91
N GLY A 183 -42.83 12.01 -6.15
CA GLY A 183 -42.82 10.60 -6.50
C GLY A 183 -41.67 9.87 -5.81
N GLN A 184 -41.89 8.58 -5.55
CA GLN A 184 -40.91 7.69 -4.92
C GLN A 184 -39.56 7.76 -5.64
N ALA A 185 -38.61 8.48 -5.05
CA ALA A 185 -37.21 8.30 -5.35
C ALA A 185 -36.81 6.92 -4.83
N GLY A 186 -36.40 6.03 -5.74
CA GLY A 186 -35.85 4.73 -5.38
C GLY A 186 -34.68 4.93 -4.43
N TYR A 187 -34.80 4.37 -3.22
CA TYR A 187 -33.71 4.32 -2.26
C TYR A 187 -32.55 3.57 -2.91
N ALA A 188 -31.53 4.30 -3.35
CA ALA A 188 -30.23 3.71 -3.63
C ALA A 188 -29.70 3.23 -2.28
N THR A 189 -29.80 1.93 -2.02
CA THR A 189 -29.09 1.31 -0.90
C THR A 189 -27.62 1.71 -1.03
N PRO A 190 -27.03 2.39 -0.02
CA PRO A 190 -25.60 2.62 -0.04
C PRO A 190 -24.95 1.23 -0.08
N LEU A 191 -24.19 0.96 -1.16
CA LEU A 191 -23.36 -0.23 -1.26
C LEU A 191 -22.51 -0.27 0.01
N GLN A 192 -22.79 -1.25 0.89
CA GLN A 192 -22.01 -1.45 2.10
C GLN A 192 -20.54 -1.58 1.66
N PRO A 193 -19.61 -0.82 2.28
CA PRO A 193 -18.21 -0.97 1.96
C PRO A 193 -17.83 -2.44 2.14
N PRO A 194 -17.02 -3.03 1.24
CA PRO A 194 -16.57 -4.40 1.41
C PRO A 194 -15.99 -4.55 2.81
N PRO A 195 -16.27 -5.65 3.50
CA PRO A 195 -15.83 -5.82 4.86
C PRO A 195 -14.34 -6.19 4.88
N TYR A 196 -13.47 -5.24 4.52
CA TYR A 196 -12.01 -5.41 4.48
C TYR A 196 -11.47 -5.89 5.85
N HIS A 197 -12.16 -5.52 6.93
CA HIS A 197 -11.89 -5.99 8.29
C HIS A 197 -12.11 -7.50 8.50
N LEU A 198 -12.84 -8.19 7.61
CA LEU A 198 -12.96 -9.65 7.61
C LEU A 198 -11.77 -10.34 6.93
N TYR A 199 -10.99 -9.59 6.14
CA TYR A 199 -9.77 -10.08 5.54
C TYR A 199 -8.55 -9.72 6.40
N ALA A 200 -8.59 -8.61 7.15
CA ALA A 200 -7.52 -8.14 8.02
C ALA A 200 -7.38 -9.01 9.28
N ASN A 201 -6.15 -9.45 9.57
CA ASN A 201 -5.88 -10.18 10.80
C ASN A 201 -5.81 -9.21 11.98
N ILE A 202 -6.59 -9.48 13.03
CA ILE A 202 -6.50 -8.78 14.31
C ILE A 202 -5.85 -9.75 15.31
N GLY A 203 -4.58 -9.55 15.65
CA GLY A 203 -3.90 -10.44 16.60
C GLY A 203 -2.49 -9.98 16.97
N PRO A 204 -1.93 -10.51 18.07
CA PRO A 204 -0.62 -10.12 18.57
C PRO A 204 0.48 -10.53 17.60
N TYR A 205 1.23 -9.55 17.09
CA TYR A 205 2.42 -9.78 16.29
C TYR A 205 3.49 -10.41 17.18
N ARG A 206 3.69 -11.73 17.10
CA ARG A 206 4.85 -12.36 17.73
C ARG A 206 6.09 -11.99 16.91
N GLU A 207 6.84 -11.02 17.39
CA GLU A 207 8.07 -10.53 16.76
C GLU A 207 9.28 -11.44 17.06
N ASP A 208 9.20 -12.28 18.09
CA ASP A 208 10.28 -13.19 18.50
C ASP A 208 10.19 -14.57 17.82
N LEU A 209 10.20 -14.61 16.48
CA LEU A 209 10.28 -15.86 15.73
C LEU A 209 11.71 -16.20 15.34
N LEU A 210 12.07 -17.48 15.45
CA LEU A 210 13.33 -17.97 14.92
C LEU A 210 13.34 -17.92 13.38
N PRO A 211 14.51 -17.83 12.71
CA PRO A 211 14.59 -17.67 11.25
C PRO A 211 13.94 -18.78 10.42
N TYR A 212 13.66 -19.96 10.99
CA TYR A 212 12.96 -21.06 10.33
C TYR A 212 11.46 -21.13 10.67
N GLN A 213 11.01 -20.39 11.68
CA GLN A 213 9.60 -20.32 12.06
C GLN A 213 8.89 -19.29 11.18
N ARG A 214 7.70 -19.64 10.71
CA ARG A 214 6.85 -18.79 9.88
C ARG A 214 5.46 -18.75 10.49
N GLN A 215 4.83 -17.59 10.43
CA GLN A 215 3.40 -17.46 10.68
C GLN A 215 2.64 -17.88 9.42
N THR A 216 1.40 -18.31 9.59
CA THR A 216 0.51 -18.67 8.46
C THR A 216 0.44 -17.57 7.40
N ARG A 217 0.44 -16.30 7.79
CA ARG A 217 0.40 -15.17 6.85
C ARG A 217 1.65 -15.02 5.99
N ASP A 218 2.81 -15.52 6.42
CA ASP A 218 4.07 -15.35 5.70
C ASP A 218 4.06 -16.14 4.37
N PHE A 219 3.19 -17.16 4.26
CA PHE A 219 2.99 -17.96 3.05
C PHE A 219 2.10 -17.28 2.00
N PHE A 220 1.47 -16.15 2.32
CA PHE A 220 0.52 -15.45 1.45
C PHE A 220 0.87 -13.97 1.29
N MET A 221 0.22 -13.31 0.33
CA MET A 221 0.38 -11.88 0.09
C MET A 221 0.26 -11.04 1.38
N PRO A 222 1.08 -9.98 1.58
CA PRO A 222 1.03 -9.16 2.78
C PRO A 222 -0.28 -8.36 2.83
N ASP A 223 -0.78 -8.13 4.05
CA ASP A 223 -2.09 -7.53 4.28
C ASP A 223 -2.24 -6.16 3.60
N ASP A 224 -1.26 -5.27 3.71
CA ASP A 224 -1.30 -3.93 3.11
C ASP A 224 -1.45 -3.97 1.58
N LEU A 225 -0.68 -4.85 0.91
CA LEU A 225 -0.74 -4.99 -0.55
C LEU A 225 -2.07 -5.60 -0.98
N ARG A 226 -2.51 -6.65 -0.29
CA ARG A 226 -3.79 -7.30 -0.56
C ARG A 226 -4.96 -6.33 -0.38
N GLU A 227 -4.97 -5.55 0.70
CA GLU A 227 -6.00 -4.53 0.94
C GLU A 227 -6.00 -3.45 -0.15
N ASP A 228 -4.83 -2.93 -0.54
CA ASP A 228 -4.73 -1.94 -1.62
C ASP A 228 -5.29 -2.47 -2.94
N LEU A 229 -4.90 -3.69 -3.33
CA LEU A 229 -5.40 -4.35 -4.55
C LEU A 229 -6.91 -4.60 -4.48
N GLN A 230 -7.44 -5.05 -3.35
CA GLN A 230 -8.89 -5.26 -3.17
C GLN A 230 -9.66 -3.95 -3.23
N ARG A 231 -9.18 -2.88 -2.59
CA ARG A 231 -9.80 -1.54 -2.65
C ARG A 231 -9.81 -1.00 -4.07
N LYS A 232 -8.69 -1.13 -4.80
CA LYS A 232 -8.60 -0.74 -6.21
C LYS A 232 -9.55 -1.53 -7.10
N SER A 233 -9.63 -2.86 -6.90
CA SER A 233 -10.55 -3.74 -7.63
C SER A 233 -12.00 -3.35 -7.37
N HIS A 234 -12.38 -3.15 -6.11
CA HIS A 234 -13.73 -2.71 -5.74
C HIS A 234 -14.08 -1.36 -6.37
N ALA A 235 -13.19 -0.37 -6.30
CA ALA A 235 -13.40 0.93 -6.94
C ALA A 235 -13.53 0.83 -8.47
N ALA A 236 -12.78 -0.07 -9.11
CA ALA A 236 -12.88 -0.30 -10.55
C ALA A 236 -14.22 -0.95 -10.95
N LEU A 237 -14.73 -1.87 -10.13
CA LEU A 237 -15.96 -2.61 -10.39
C LEU A 237 -17.24 -1.91 -9.88
N GLN A 238 -17.11 -0.86 -9.07
CA GLN A 238 -18.26 -0.10 -8.56
C GLN A 238 -19.15 0.40 -9.70
N VAL A 239 -20.46 0.22 -9.59
CA VAL A 239 -21.45 0.75 -10.53
C VAL A 239 -22.52 1.52 -9.77
N ILE A 240 -23.03 2.57 -10.38
CA ILE A 240 -24.19 3.32 -9.90
C ILE A 240 -25.24 3.27 -11.02
N PRO A 241 -26.51 2.97 -10.71
CA PRO A 241 -27.58 3.11 -11.68
C PRO A 241 -27.59 4.53 -12.25
N SER A 242 -27.35 4.66 -13.55
CA SER A 242 -27.32 5.95 -14.26
C SER A 242 -28.25 5.89 -15.45
N THR A 243 -29.03 6.96 -15.65
CA THR A 243 -29.89 7.14 -16.82
C THR A 243 -29.10 7.64 -18.03
N ILE A 244 -27.86 8.09 -17.85
CA ILE A 244 -27.01 8.61 -18.92
C ILE A 244 -26.37 7.44 -19.65
N GLN A 245 -26.73 7.27 -20.92
CA GLN A 245 -26.12 6.29 -21.81
C GLN A 245 -25.35 7.01 -22.92
N LEU A 246 -24.06 6.73 -23.02
CA LEU A 246 -23.22 7.14 -24.13
C LEU A 246 -23.14 5.98 -25.12
N GLU A 247 -23.04 6.28 -26.41
CA GLU A 247 -23.07 5.26 -27.49
C GLU A 247 -22.07 4.10 -27.25
N ASN A 248 -20.85 4.43 -26.82
CA ASN A 248 -19.77 3.45 -26.58
C ASN A 248 -19.46 3.21 -25.10
N PHE A 249 -20.14 3.90 -24.17
CA PHE A 249 -19.83 3.85 -22.75
C PHE A 249 -21.08 3.79 -21.86
N HIS A 250 -21.04 2.96 -20.83
CA HIS A 250 -22.14 2.79 -19.89
C HIS A 250 -21.67 2.76 -18.44
N SER A 251 -22.63 2.74 -17.51
CA SER A 251 -22.40 2.66 -16.06
C SER A 251 -21.47 3.75 -15.53
N LEU A 252 -21.77 5.00 -15.91
CA LEU A 252 -20.98 6.16 -15.52
C LEU A 252 -21.06 6.37 -14.00
N VAL A 253 -19.90 6.45 -13.34
CA VAL A 253 -19.74 6.74 -11.92
C VAL A 253 -18.92 8.01 -11.77
N PRO A 254 -19.46 9.09 -11.18
CA PRO A 254 -18.68 10.32 -10.94
C PRO A 254 -17.47 10.05 -10.04
N LEU A 255 -16.31 10.59 -10.39
CA LEU A 255 -15.07 10.45 -9.63
C LEU A 255 -14.74 11.69 -8.79
N ASP A 256 -15.29 12.85 -9.13
CA ASP A 256 -15.09 14.08 -8.37
C ASP A 256 -15.86 14.00 -7.04
N LYS A 257 -15.17 14.28 -5.91
CA LYS A 257 -15.80 14.31 -4.59
C LYS A 257 -16.83 15.44 -4.56
N LEU A 258 -18.05 15.13 -4.12
CA LEU A 258 -19.22 16.01 -4.17
C LEU A 258 -18.99 17.37 -3.49
N ASP A 259 -18.12 17.41 -2.47
CA ASP A 259 -17.83 18.56 -1.61
C ASP A 259 -16.56 19.34 -1.96
N THR A 260 -15.93 19.06 -3.11
CA THR A 260 -14.69 19.77 -3.46
C THR A 260 -15.04 21.24 -3.80
N PRO A 261 -14.53 22.26 -3.06
CA PRO A 261 -14.85 23.68 -3.30
C PRO A 261 -14.38 24.20 -4.67
N HIS A 262 -13.70 23.36 -5.45
CA HIS A 262 -13.21 23.63 -6.81
C HIS A 262 -14.06 22.97 -7.92
N ARG A 263 -15.26 22.45 -7.61
CA ARG A 263 -16.16 21.80 -8.58
C ARG A 263 -16.60 22.71 -9.74
N LYS A 264 -16.61 24.02 -9.53
CA LYS A 264 -16.86 25.05 -10.58
C LYS A 264 -15.58 25.78 -11.00
N ASN A 265 -14.41 25.21 -10.72
CA ASN A 265 -13.16 25.87 -11.06
C ASN A 265 -12.89 25.73 -12.56
N THR A 266 -13.23 26.79 -13.31
CA THR A 266 -12.97 26.92 -14.74
C THR A 266 -11.56 27.41 -15.04
N SER A 267 -10.71 27.69 -14.02
CA SER A 267 -9.46 28.43 -14.21
C SER A 267 -8.43 27.74 -15.10
N ILE A 268 -8.42 26.40 -15.14
CA ILE A 268 -7.40 25.64 -15.86
C ILE A 268 -7.78 25.46 -17.33
N PHE A 269 -8.98 24.96 -17.59
CA PHE A 269 -9.41 24.67 -18.96
C PHE A 269 -10.16 25.83 -19.62
N GLY A 270 -10.78 26.72 -18.83
CA GLY A 270 -11.75 27.73 -19.28
C GLY A 270 -13.21 27.28 -19.15
N TRP A 271 -13.44 25.99 -18.87
CA TRP A 271 -14.76 25.36 -18.76
C TRP A 271 -14.86 24.51 -17.50
N THR A 272 -16.09 24.23 -17.07
CA THR A 272 -16.36 23.26 -16.01
C THR A 272 -16.05 21.86 -16.52
N SER A 273 -15.21 21.12 -15.78
CA SER A 273 -14.85 19.75 -16.13
C SER A 273 -15.31 18.75 -15.09
N TRP A 274 -15.78 17.59 -15.55
CA TRP A 274 -16.20 16.46 -14.71
C TRP A 274 -15.43 15.21 -15.07
N LEU A 275 -15.20 14.35 -14.09
CA LEU A 275 -14.61 13.03 -14.27
C LEU A 275 -15.61 11.93 -13.96
N PHE A 276 -15.69 10.95 -14.86
CA PHE A 276 -16.52 9.75 -14.69
C PHE A 276 -15.68 8.50 -14.95
N LYS A 277 -15.85 7.46 -14.14
CA LYS A 277 -15.48 6.10 -14.51
C LYS A 277 -16.59 5.53 -15.38
N ALA A 278 -16.25 4.86 -16.47
CA ALA A 278 -17.22 4.20 -17.33
C ALA A 278 -16.67 2.89 -17.89
N PHE A 279 -17.56 2.00 -18.32
CA PHE A 279 -17.19 0.77 -19.02
C PHE A 279 -17.39 0.95 -20.52
N SER A 280 -16.44 0.48 -21.32
CA SER A 280 -16.59 0.41 -22.77
C SER A 280 -17.58 -0.70 -23.15
N ALA A 281 -18.62 -0.36 -23.90
CA ALA A 281 -19.59 -1.33 -24.40
C ALA A 281 -18.95 -2.37 -25.34
N LYS A 282 -17.86 -2.00 -26.04
CA LYS A 282 -17.16 -2.87 -26.99
C LYS A 282 -16.21 -3.87 -26.34
N THR A 283 -15.47 -3.44 -25.31
CA THR A 283 -14.34 -4.23 -24.75
C THR A 283 -14.53 -4.66 -23.31
N GLY A 284 -15.52 -4.11 -22.60
CA GLY A 284 -15.71 -4.29 -21.16
C GLY A 284 -14.60 -3.65 -20.30
N ARG A 285 -13.64 -2.93 -20.91
CA ARG A 285 -12.57 -2.24 -20.17
C ARG A 285 -13.08 -0.97 -19.51
N VAL A 286 -12.43 -0.60 -18.41
CA VAL A 286 -12.76 0.58 -17.61
C VAL A 286 -11.96 1.79 -18.09
N TYR A 287 -12.63 2.92 -18.25
CA TYR A 287 -12.05 4.18 -18.72
C TYR A 287 -12.41 5.34 -17.78
N CYS A 288 -11.54 6.36 -17.79
CA CYS A 288 -11.81 7.65 -17.19
C CYS A 288 -12.30 8.60 -18.29
N LEU A 289 -13.55 9.05 -18.19
CA LEU A 289 -14.15 10.01 -19.09
C LEU A 289 -14.05 11.40 -18.48
N ARG A 290 -13.29 12.29 -19.11
CA ARG A 290 -13.27 13.71 -18.76
C ARG A 290 -14.23 14.47 -19.64
N ARG A 291 -15.33 14.95 -19.05
CA ARG A 291 -16.31 15.81 -19.70
C ARG A 291 -15.92 17.27 -19.52
N ILE A 292 -15.94 18.03 -20.60
CA ILE A 292 -15.92 19.49 -20.64
C ILE A 292 -17.36 19.92 -20.95
N GLN A 293 -17.99 20.57 -19.97
CA GLN A 293 -19.39 20.99 -20.02
C GLN A 293 -19.55 22.21 -20.93
N ASP A 294 -20.69 22.32 -21.63
CA ASP A 294 -21.06 23.50 -22.44
C ASP A 294 -19.97 23.91 -23.47
N TYR A 295 -19.33 22.93 -24.12
CA TYR A 295 -18.32 23.18 -25.14
C TYR A 295 -18.96 23.51 -26.49
N ARG A 296 -18.98 24.81 -26.82
CA ARG A 296 -19.64 25.37 -28.01
C ARG A 296 -18.61 25.77 -29.07
N LEU A 297 -18.26 24.82 -29.95
CA LEU A 297 -17.60 25.08 -31.23
C LEU A 297 -18.50 24.60 -32.37
N GLY A 298 -18.34 25.14 -33.58
CA GLY A 298 -19.04 24.62 -34.76
C GLY A 298 -18.62 23.18 -35.05
N ASP A 299 -19.52 22.34 -35.58
CA ASP A 299 -19.28 20.90 -35.75
C ASP A 299 -18.01 20.59 -36.56
N ARG A 300 -17.75 21.37 -37.62
CA ARG A 300 -16.54 21.25 -38.44
C ARG A 300 -15.28 21.58 -37.66
N GLU A 301 -15.30 22.65 -36.88
CA GLU A 301 -14.16 23.09 -36.08
C GLU A 301 -13.89 22.13 -34.92
N ALA A 302 -14.94 21.67 -34.24
CA ALA A 302 -14.85 20.67 -33.19
C ALA A 302 -14.25 19.36 -33.72
N THR A 303 -14.65 18.93 -34.92
CA THR A 303 -14.10 17.75 -35.58
C THR A 303 -12.60 17.94 -35.83
N GLN A 304 -12.19 19.05 -36.44
CA GLN A 304 -10.77 19.35 -36.71
C GLN A 304 -9.95 19.46 -35.42
N ALA A 305 -10.49 20.09 -34.38
CA ALA A 305 -9.84 20.18 -33.08
C ALA A 305 -9.64 18.79 -32.46
N ILE A 306 -10.65 17.90 -32.51
CA ILE A 306 -10.55 16.53 -32.02
C ILE A 306 -9.51 15.71 -32.79
N GLU A 307 -9.31 15.97 -34.09
CA GLU A 307 -8.28 15.26 -34.88
C GLU A 307 -6.86 15.45 -34.35
N THR A 308 -6.59 16.51 -33.57
CA THR A 308 -5.28 16.72 -32.91
C THR A 308 -4.90 15.56 -31.99
N ILE A 309 -5.89 14.83 -31.45
CA ILE A 309 -5.68 13.65 -30.59
C ILE A 309 -4.96 12.54 -31.35
N LYS A 310 -5.08 12.46 -32.69
CA LYS A 310 -4.33 11.47 -33.49
C LYS A 310 -2.82 11.56 -33.26
N LYS A 311 -2.27 12.76 -32.98
CA LYS A 311 -0.86 12.94 -32.61
C LYS A 311 -0.55 12.36 -31.22
N TRP A 312 -1.45 12.60 -30.27
CA TRP A 312 -1.32 12.10 -28.89
C TRP A 312 -1.38 10.58 -28.78
N LYS A 313 -2.13 9.90 -29.65
CA LYS A 313 -2.16 8.42 -29.71
C LYS A 313 -0.79 7.80 -30.03
N GLN A 314 0.17 8.58 -30.53
CA GLN A 314 1.52 8.12 -30.83
C GLN A 314 2.48 8.19 -29.63
N ILE A 315 2.07 8.82 -28.52
CA ILE A 315 2.87 8.90 -27.30
C ILE A 315 2.57 7.66 -26.45
N ASN A 316 3.60 6.84 -26.23
CA ASN A 316 3.58 5.76 -25.27
C ASN A 316 4.60 6.08 -24.16
N ASN A 317 4.10 6.58 -23.02
CA ASN A 317 4.95 6.97 -21.91
C ASN A 317 4.30 6.62 -20.56
N ALA A 318 5.10 6.10 -19.64
CA ALA A 318 4.66 5.61 -18.34
C ALA A 318 4.15 6.71 -17.39
N ASN A 319 4.46 7.98 -17.66
CA ASN A 319 4.11 9.17 -16.88
C ASN A 319 3.08 10.07 -17.57
N VAL A 320 2.51 9.66 -18.71
CA VAL A 320 1.42 10.35 -19.40
C VAL A 320 0.21 9.42 -19.44
N VAL A 321 -0.96 9.90 -19.00
CA VAL A 321 -2.20 9.12 -19.14
C VAL A 321 -2.58 9.05 -20.61
N PHE A 322 -2.78 7.84 -21.11
CA PHE A 322 -3.11 7.64 -22.52
C PHE A 322 -4.51 8.18 -22.83
N VAL A 323 -4.62 8.92 -23.94
CA VAL A 323 -5.90 9.44 -24.47
C VAL A 323 -6.35 8.55 -25.60
N HIS A 324 -7.38 7.74 -25.36
CA HIS A 324 -7.91 6.78 -26.33
C HIS A 324 -8.74 7.46 -27.41
N ASP A 325 -9.56 8.44 -27.01
CA ASP A 325 -10.47 9.12 -27.92
C ASP A 325 -10.99 10.44 -27.36
N ALA A 326 -11.57 11.27 -28.21
CA ALA A 326 -12.52 12.29 -27.75
C ALA A 326 -13.67 12.47 -28.74
N PHE A 327 -14.82 12.87 -28.22
CA PHE A 327 -16.04 13.03 -28.99
C PHE A 327 -16.96 14.07 -28.34
N THR A 328 -17.82 14.66 -29.14
CA THR A 328 -18.90 15.51 -28.64
C THR A 328 -20.17 14.71 -28.40
N THR A 329 -20.96 15.07 -27.40
CA THR A 329 -22.23 14.40 -27.09
C THR A 329 -23.24 15.37 -26.48
N SER A 330 -24.53 15.11 -26.70
CA SER A 330 -25.66 15.78 -26.05
C SER A 330 -26.32 14.94 -24.94
N ALA A 331 -25.82 13.73 -24.68
CA ALA A 331 -26.43 12.78 -23.74
C ALA A 331 -26.46 13.27 -22.28
N PHE A 332 -25.66 14.28 -21.94
CA PHE A 332 -25.66 14.92 -20.62
C PHE A 332 -26.68 16.07 -20.49
N GLY A 333 -27.50 16.31 -21.52
CA GLY A 333 -28.48 17.42 -21.57
C GLY A 333 -27.91 18.74 -22.08
N ASP A 334 -26.62 18.80 -22.41
CA ASP A 334 -25.91 19.95 -22.97
C ASP A 334 -24.91 19.49 -24.05
N ARG A 335 -24.35 20.43 -24.82
CA ARG A 335 -23.29 20.12 -25.77
C ARG A 335 -21.97 19.95 -25.02
N SER A 336 -21.57 18.70 -24.79
CA SER A 336 -20.37 18.34 -24.05
C SER A 336 -19.27 17.80 -24.95
N LEU A 337 -18.01 18.08 -24.62
CA LEU A 337 -16.84 17.39 -25.18
C LEU A 337 -16.32 16.38 -24.16
N VAL A 338 -16.07 15.14 -24.56
CA VAL A 338 -15.63 14.07 -23.66
C VAL A 338 -14.33 13.47 -24.16
N PHE A 339 -13.33 13.37 -23.29
CA PHE A 339 -12.08 12.65 -23.51
C PHE A 339 -12.12 11.30 -22.81
N ALA A 340 -11.86 10.22 -23.53
CA ALA A 340 -11.71 8.87 -22.97
C ALA A 340 -10.22 8.59 -22.68
N GLN A 341 -9.89 8.36 -21.42
CA GLN A 341 -8.53 8.18 -20.93
C GLN A 341 -8.39 6.87 -20.14
N ASP A 342 -7.16 6.40 -19.95
CA ASP A 342 -6.90 5.28 -19.03
C ASP A 342 -7.43 5.58 -17.62
N TYR A 343 -8.08 4.59 -17.03
CA TYR A 343 -8.57 4.66 -15.65
C TYR A 343 -7.54 4.11 -14.67
N PHE A 344 -7.24 4.88 -13.62
CA PHE A 344 -6.41 4.45 -12.51
C PHE A 344 -7.25 4.49 -11.22
N PRO A 345 -7.61 3.32 -10.64
CA PRO A 345 -8.51 3.27 -9.49
C PRO A 345 -7.88 3.94 -8.27
N LEU A 346 -8.70 4.68 -7.53
CA LEU A 346 -8.32 5.39 -6.29
C LEU A 346 -7.15 6.39 -6.46
N ALA A 347 -6.85 6.81 -7.69
CA ALA A 347 -5.82 7.79 -7.94
C ALA A 347 -6.19 9.14 -7.30
N GLN A 348 -5.21 9.80 -6.71
CA GLN A 348 -5.37 11.10 -6.04
C GLN A 348 -4.49 12.14 -6.70
N THR A 349 -4.95 13.37 -6.80
CA THR A 349 -4.13 14.46 -7.35
C THR A 349 -3.01 14.86 -6.37
N LEU A 350 -1.90 15.41 -6.88
CA LEU A 350 -0.86 15.96 -6.01
C LEU A 350 -1.40 17.07 -5.10
N ALA A 351 -2.38 17.84 -5.58
CA ALA A 351 -3.08 18.82 -4.77
C ALA A 351 -3.78 18.18 -3.56
N GLU A 352 -4.52 17.10 -3.76
CA GLU A 352 -5.22 16.40 -2.67
C GLU A 352 -4.25 15.76 -1.66
N VAL A 353 -3.15 15.20 -2.14
CA VAL A 353 -2.19 14.48 -1.28
C VAL A 353 -1.32 15.45 -0.47
N HIS A 354 -0.83 16.51 -1.10
CA HIS A 354 0.22 17.35 -0.52
C HIS A 354 -0.21 18.77 -0.17
N LEU A 355 -1.29 19.29 -0.77
CA LEU A 355 -1.68 20.70 -0.64
C LEU A 355 -3.05 20.88 0.04
N ALA A 356 -3.81 19.81 0.25
CA ALA A 356 -5.06 19.86 1.00
C ALA A 356 -4.79 20.11 2.49
N ALA A 357 -5.58 21.01 3.09
CA ALA A 357 -5.55 21.22 4.54
C ALA A 357 -6.05 19.94 5.23
N GLN A 358 -5.20 19.32 6.06
CA GLN A 358 -5.59 18.12 6.81
C GLN A 358 -6.60 18.52 7.90
N PRO A 359 -7.76 17.84 8.02
CA PRO A 359 -8.67 18.06 9.13
C PRO A 359 -8.00 17.60 10.43
N GLN A 360 -7.95 18.49 11.43
CA GLN A 360 -7.43 18.19 12.76
C GLN A 360 -8.23 17.05 13.40
N LYS A 361 -7.54 16.00 13.88
CA LYS A 361 -8.14 14.98 14.76
C LYS A 361 -8.30 15.49 16.21
N ASP A 362 -7.64 16.58 16.60
CA ASP A 362 -7.68 17.13 17.96
C ASP A 362 -8.35 18.51 18.04
N HIS A 363 -9.45 18.58 18.79
CA HIS A 363 -10.27 19.80 18.96
C HIS A 363 -9.61 20.92 19.80
N ARG A 364 -8.34 20.77 20.24
CA ARG A 364 -7.70 21.68 21.22
C ARG A 364 -6.85 22.79 20.61
N PHE A 365 -6.55 22.75 19.30
CA PHE A 365 -5.82 23.81 18.61
C PHE A 365 -6.61 24.28 17.37
N ARG A 366 -7.28 25.43 17.48
CA ARG A 366 -7.97 26.08 16.35
C ARG A 366 -6.96 26.83 15.48
N GLY A 367 -6.39 26.14 14.49
CA GLY A 367 -5.66 26.76 13.39
C GLY A 367 -5.42 25.74 12.26
N PRO A 368 -5.50 26.15 10.97
CA PRO A 368 -5.10 25.27 9.88
C PRO A 368 -3.62 24.93 10.03
N VAL A 369 -3.31 23.66 10.28
CA VAL A 369 -1.94 23.17 10.30
C VAL A 369 -1.46 23.13 8.85
N ALA A 370 -0.36 23.83 8.57
CA ALA A 370 0.28 23.79 7.26
C ALA A 370 0.54 22.34 6.84
N PRO A 371 0.42 22.01 5.54
CA PRO A 371 0.67 20.65 5.08
C PRO A 371 2.08 20.18 5.47
N PRO A 372 2.25 18.89 5.80
CA PRO A 372 3.54 18.37 6.26
C PRO A 372 4.63 18.57 5.20
N LYS A 373 5.87 18.74 5.65
CA LYS A 373 7.04 18.85 4.75
C LYS A 373 7.15 17.55 3.93
N ILE A 374 7.09 17.68 2.60
CA ILE A 374 7.40 16.60 1.66
C ILE A 374 8.89 16.28 1.75
N GLN A 375 9.27 15.01 1.69
CA GLN A 375 10.67 14.63 1.63
C GLN A 375 11.28 15.03 0.28
N GLU A 376 12.52 15.53 0.28
CA GLU A 376 13.17 16.02 -0.93
C GLU A 376 13.31 14.94 -2.00
N SER A 377 13.61 13.70 -1.59
CA SER A 377 13.70 12.54 -2.47
C SER A 377 12.39 12.25 -3.23
N VAL A 378 11.24 12.56 -2.63
CA VAL A 378 9.92 12.43 -3.27
C VAL A 378 9.72 13.51 -4.32
N ILE A 379 10.12 14.75 -4.04
CA ILE A 379 10.05 15.85 -5.02
C ILE A 379 10.94 15.52 -6.22
N TRP A 380 12.19 15.07 -5.99
CA TRP A 380 13.09 14.63 -7.06
C TRP A 380 12.50 13.48 -7.87
N SER A 381 11.83 12.53 -7.23
CA SER A 381 11.12 11.46 -7.93
C SER A 381 10.04 11.97 -8.87
N TYR A 382 9.26 12.97 -8.45
CA TYR A 382 8.27 13.62 -9.32
C TYR A 382 8.92 14.38 -10.47
N VAL A 383 9.99 15.13 -10.21
CA VAL A 383 10.71 15.87 -11.25
C VAL A 383 11.26 14.94 -12.32
N VAL A 384 11.90 13.84 -11.95
CA VAL A 384 12.41 12.83 -12.91
C VAL A 384 11.28 12.25 -13.76
N GLN A 385 10.14 11.94 -13.15
CA GLN A 385 8.97 11.41 -13.86
C GLN A 385 8.34 12.42 -14.82
N ILE A 386 8.28 13.71 -14.44
CA ILE A 386 7.80 14.77 -15.33
C ILE A 386 8.81 15.03 -16.45
N ALA A 387 10.12 15.00 -16.16
CA ALA A 387 11.15 15.12 -17.19
C ALA A 387 11.04 14.01 -18.25
N ASN A 388 10.78 12.77 -17.82
CA ASN A 388 10.49 11.65 -18.72
C ASN A 388 9.24 11.90 -19.59
N ALA A 389 8.16 12.44 -19.00
CA ALA A 389 6.95 12.80 -19.74
C ALA A 389 7.22 13.93 -20.76
N LEU A 390 7.84 15.03 -20.34
CA LEU A 390 8.15 16.18 -21.18
C LEU A 390 9.06 15.79 -22.35
N ARG A 391 10.09 14.98 -22.11
CA ARG A 391 10.95 14.47 -23.19
C ARG A 391 10.15 13.70 -24.24
N ALA A 392 9.27 12.79 -23.82
CA ALA A 392 8.46 12.01 -24.75
C ALA A 392 7.45 12.86 -25.53
N ILE A 393 6.88 13.89 -24.89
CA ILE A 393 5.92 14.81 -25.51
C ILE A 393 6.63 15.75 -26.49
N HIS A 394 7.70 16.42 -26.07
CA HIS A 394 8.43 17.40 -26.88
C HIS A 394 9.10 16.75 -28.09
N ALA A 395 9.56 15.49 -27.99
CA ALA A 395 10.11 14.72 -29.11
C ALA A 395 9.09 14.46 -30.24
N ARG A 396 7.79 14.67 -30.01
CA ARG A 396 6.72 14.55 -31.01
C ARG A 396 6.16 15.90 -31.46
N ASP A 397 6.87 17.00 -31.17
CA ASP A 397 6.43 18.37 -31.45
C ASP A 397 5.04 18.66 -30.83
N LEU A 398 4.89 18.21 -29.58
CA LEU A 398 3.76 18.51 -28.71
C LEU A 398 4.26 19.21 -27.44
N SER A 399 3.32 19.64 -26.60
CA SER A 399 3.60 20.27 -25.30
C SER A 399 2.62 19.74 -24.26
N ALA A 400 3.02 19.68 -22.98
CA ALA A 400 2.16 19.18 -21.91
C ALA A 400 1.02 20.14 -21.57
N ARG A 401 1.26 21.46 -21.72
CA ARG A 401 0.32 22.58 -21.58
C ARG A 401 -0.23 22.81 -20.16
N CYS A 402 -0.34 21.76 -19.35
CA CYS A 402 -0.87 21.83 -17.99
C CYS A 402 -0.05 20.94 -17.03
N LEU A 403 0.78 21.56 -16.20
CA LEU A 403 1.49 20.91 -15.08
C LEU A 403 0.99 21.42 -13.72
N ASP A 404 -0.34 21.52 -13.58
CA ASP A 404 -0.98 21.93 -12.34
C ASP A 404 -1.05 20.75 -11.33
N PRO A 405 -0.81 20.97 -10.02
CA PRO A 405 -0.90 19.91 -9.00
C PRO A 405 -2.25 19.17 -8.98
N SER A 406 -3.35 19.84 -9.38
CA SER A 406 -4.69 19.24 -9.47
C SER A 406 -4.94 18.39 -10.72
N LYS A 407 -3.94 18.31 -11.62
CA LYS A 407 -4.01 17.57 -12.90
C LYS A 407 -2.90 16.52 -13.05
N ILE A 408 -2.08 16.37 -12.01
CA ILE A 408 -1.09 15.30 -11.89
C ILE A 408 -1.58 14.35 -10.81
N ILE A 409 -1.75 13.07 -11.16
CA ILE A 409 -2.28 12.05 -10.25
C ILE A 409 -1.19 11.12 -9.77
N LEU A 410 -1.27 10.74 -8.49
CA LEU A 410 -0.60 9.60 -7.91
C LEU A 410 -1.48 8.37 -8.10
N THR A 411 -0.94 7.35 -8.78
CA THR A 411 -1.65 6.07 -8.96
C THR A 411 -1.18 5.01 -7.97
N GLU A 412 0.07 5.15 -7.51
CA GLU A 412 0.75 4.29 -6.54
C GLU A 412 1.75 5.13 -5.74
N LYS A 413 2.42 4.52 -4.77
CA LYS A 413 3.41 5.22 -3.94
C LYS A 413 4.50 5.85 -4.82
N ASN A 414 4.57 7.18 -4.76
CA ASN A 414 5.51 8.01 -5.53
C ASN A 414 5.41 7.87 -7.06
N ARG A 415 4.35 7.26 -7.62
CA ARG A 415 4.18 7.09 -9.07
C ARG A 415 3.16 8.08 -9.63
N ILE A 416 3.63 9.05 -10.41
CA ILE A 416 2.79 10.13 -10.96
C ILE A 416 2.52 9.98 -12.46
N ARG A 417 1.37 10.52 -12.89
CA ARG A 417 0.99 10.65 -14.31
C ARG A 417 0.32 11.99 -14.62
N LEU A 418 0.64 12.56 -15.78
CA LEU A 418 -0.01 13.74 -16.33
C LEU A 418 -1.37 13.36 -16.93
N THR A 419 -2.46 13.96 -16.43
CA THR A 419 -3.83 13.63 -16.87
C THR A 419 -4.45 14.64 -17.83
N ALA A 420 -3.89 15.84 -17.90
CA ALA A 420 -4.48 16.96 -18.66
C ALA A 420 -3.89 17.15 -20.06
N CYS A 421 -3.03 16.24 -20.51
CA CYS A 421 -2.49 16.22 -21.86
C CYS A 421 -3.60 16.12 -22.92
N ALA A 422 -3.37 16.68 -24.11
CA ALA A 422 -4.32 16.81 -25.23
C ALA A 422 -5.53 17.73 -25.03
N ILE A 423 -5.98 17.97 -23.79
CA ILE A 423 -7.22 18.73 -23.54
C ILE A 423 -7.11 20.15 -24.05
N LEU A 424 -6.05 20.86 -23.67
CA LEU A 424 -5.84 22.25 -24.08
C LEU A 424 -5.52 22.40 -25.56
N ASP A 425 -5.07 21.35 -26.24
CA ASP A 425 -4.83 21.38 -27.69
C ASP A 425 -6.15 21.37 -28.48
N VAL A 426 -7.18 20.67 -27.96
CA VAL A 426 -8.53 20.69 -28.53
C VAL A 426 -9.29 21.93 -28.09
N VAL A 427 -9.25 22.25 -26.80
CA VAL A 427 -10.05 23.32 -26.20
C VAL A 427 -9.54 24.71 -26.62
N GLN A 428 -8.23 24.89 -26.76
CA GLN A 428 -7.61 26.14 -27.25
C GLN A 428 -7.05 25.97 -28.67
N TYR A 429 -7.71 25.16 -29.50
CA TYR A 429 -7.27 24.86 -30.88
C TYR A 429 -7.03 26.11 -31.74
N GLN A 430 -7.80 27.18 -31.50
CA GLN A 430 -7.66 28.46 -32.20
C GLN A 430 -6.51 29.35 -31.66
N GLY A 431 -5.77 28.90 -30.66
CA GLY A 431 -4.65 29.64 -30.08
C GLY A 431 -3.48 29.74 -31.07
N HIS A 432 -3.11 30.96 -31.48
CA HIS A 432 -2.06 31.21 -32.48
C HIS A 432 -0.62 31.18 -31.91
N ARG A 433 -0.40 30.50 -30.78
CA ARG A 433 0.94 30.40 -30.17
C ARG A 433 1.68 29.18 -30.71
N SER A 434 2.98 29.34 -30.93
CA SER A 434 3.82 28.27 -31.47
C SER A 434 3.99 27.13 -30.46
N THR A 435 4.16 25.89 -30.95
CA THR A 435 4.45 24.73 -30.08
C THR A 435 5.70 24.98 -29.22
N LYS A 436 6.73 25.61 -29.79
CA LYS A 436 7.97 25.93 -29.07
C LYS A 436 7.72 26.83 -27.86
N GLU A 437 6.88 27.86 -27.99
CA GLU A 437 6.50 28.69 -26.85
C GLU A 437 5.79 27.88 -25.77
N HIS A 438 4.86 27.00 -26.15
CA HIS A 438 4.19 26.12 -25.19
C HIS A 438 5.16 25.16 -24.48
N GLN A 439 6.19 24.66 -25.18
CA GLN A 439 7.24 23.86 -24.58
C GLN A 439 8.08 24.66 -23.58
N GLN A 440 8.35 25.95 -23.86
CA GLN A 440 9.03 26.82 -22.89
C GLN A 440 8.15 27.11 -21.66
N ASP A 441 6.85 27.30 -21.86
CA ASP A 441 5.88 27.46 -20.77
C ASP A 441 5.78 26.20 -19.90
N ASP A 442 5.95 24.98 -20.46
CA ASP A 442 5.98 23.74 -19.68
C ASP A 442 7.10 23.77 -18.61
N PHE A 443 8.31 24.28 -18.93
CA PHE A 443 9.40 24.39 -17.96
C PHE A 443 9.08 25.39 -16.85
N VAL A 444 8.47 26.53 -17.19
CA VAL A 444 8.03 27.52 -16.20
C VAL A 444 6.96 26.93 -15.29
N GLN A 445 6.01 26.18 -15.84
CA GLN A 445 4.98 25.49 -15.06
C GLN A 445 5.59 24.43 -14.14
N LEU A 446 6.60 23.68 -14.60
CA LEU A 446 7.34 22.73 -13.75
C LEU A 446 8.05 23.44 -12.58
N GLY A 447 8.68 24.60 -12.83
CA GLY A 447 9.30 25.41 -11.77
C GLY A 447 8.29 25.87 -10.72
N LYS A 448 7.12 26.35 -11.16
CA LYS A 448 6.01 26.72 -10.27
C LYS A 448 5.42 25.53 -9.52
N LEU A 449 5.31 24.37 -10.16
CA LEU A 449 4.85 23.13 -9.52
C LEU A 449 5.80 22.71 -8.39
N ILE A 450 7.12 22.75 -8.62
CA ILE A 450 8.12 22.44 -7.60
C ILE A 450 8.00 23.43 -6.42
N LEU A 451 7.76 24.72 -6.69
CA LEU A 451 7.50 25.72 -5.66
C LEU A 451 6.24 25.40 -4.85
N CYS A 452 5.13 25.06 -5.52
CA CYS A 452 3.88 24.67 -4.86
C CYS A 452 4.10 23.52 -3.88
N LEU A 453 4.74 22.44 -4.34
CA LEU A 453 5.00 21.24 -3.53
C LEU A 453 6.03 21.51 -2.42
N GLY A 454 7.09 22.25 -2.73
CA GLY A 454 8.16 22.56 -1.79
C GLY A 454 7.66 23.41 -0.62
N VAL A 455 6.87 24.45 -0.90
CA VAL A 455 6.34 25.36 0.12
C VAL A 455 5.07 24.82 0.76
N GLY A 456 4.24 24.07 0.03
CA GLY A 456 2.93 23.60 0.48
C GLY A 456 1.82 24.62 0.22
N LYS A 457 1.86 25.29 -0.94
CA LYS A 457 0.90 26.33 -1.37
C LYS A 457 0.31 26.00 -2.74
N LEU A 458 -0.95 26.35 -2.96
CA LEU A 458 -1.58 26.25 -4.27
C LEU A 458 -0.97 27.28 -5.25
N PRO A 459 -1.04 27.04 -6.57
CA PRO A 459 -0.50 27.98 -7.57
C PRO A 459 -1.03 29.41 -7.43
N SER A 460 -2.31 29.58 -7.09
CA SER A 460 -2.93 30.89 -6.87
C SER A 460 -2.39 31.66 -5.65
N GLN A 461 -1.69 30.98 -4.74
CA GLN A 461 -1.11 31.56 -3.54
C GLN A 461 0.38 31.93 -3.71
N LEU A 462 0.99 31.59 -4.85
CA LEU A 462 2.38 31.94 -5.18
C LEU A 462 2.45 33.37 -5.72
N VAL A 463 2.40 34.37 -4.82
CA VAL A 463 2.46 35.79 -5.20
C VAL A 463 3.90 36.25 -5.45
N ASP A 464 4.81 35.97 -4.51
CA ASP A 464 6.23 36.36 -4.61
C ASP A 464 7.13 35.13 -4.80
N VAL A 465 7.41 34.82 -6.07
CA VAL A 465 8.23 33.68 -6.48
C VAL A 465 9.64 33.72 -5.84
N ASN A 466 10.23 34.90 -5.67
CA ASN A 466 11.59 35.03 -5.12
C ASN A 466 11.61 34.71 -3.62
N ALA A 467 10.61 35.17 -2.87
CA ALA A 467 10.45 34.83 -1.46
C ALA A 467 10.19 33.32 -1.26
N GLU A 468 9.41 32.71 -2.16
CA GLU A 468 9.16 31.27 -2.11
C GLU A 468 10.40 30.44 -2.47
N MET A 469 11.21 30.89 -3.43
CA MET A 469 12.51 30.27 -3.71
C MET A 469 13.46 30.33 -2.50
N ALA A 470 13.51 31.45 -1.78
CA ALA A 470 14.28 31.56 -0.54
C ALA A 470 13.74 30.63 0.56
N THR A 471 12.44 30.36 0.57
CA THR A 471 11.82 29.39 1.47
C THR A 471 12.19 27.95 1.11
N ILE A 472 12.24 27.60 -0.18
CA ILE A 472 12.76 26.30 -0.62
C ILE A 472 14.22 26.11 -0.20
N ALA A 473 15.09 27.11 -0.41
CA ALA A 473 16.50 27.01 -0.04
C ALA A 473 16.70 26.70 1.46
N ARG A 474 15.88 27.30 2.32
CA ARG A 474 15.90 27.03 3.78
C ARG A 474 15.31 25.67 4.14
N LYS A 475 14.27 25.23 3.43
CA LYS A 475 13.54 23.98 3.74
C LYS A 475 14.25 22.73 3.20
N TYR A 476 15.00 22.85 2.10
CA TYR A 476 15.68 21.78 1.39
C TYR A 476 17.17 22.11 1.16
N PRO A 477 17.99 22.18 2.23
CA PRO A 477 19.41 22.43 2.10
C PRO A 477 20.13 21.18 1.57
N SER A 478 20.92 21.35 0.51
CA SER A 478 21.76 20.30 -0.07
C SER A 478 23.22 20.38 0.40
N GLY A 479 23.63 21.49 1.04
CA GLY A 479 24.99 21.70 1.51
C GLY A 479 25.10 22.62 2.74
N PRO A 480 26.27 22.68 3.39
CA PRO A 480 26.47 23.40 4.66
C PRO A 480 26.40 24.92 4.55
N LYS A 481 26.43 25.49 3.33
CA LYS A 481 26.42 26.94 3.07
C LYS A 481 25.06 27.48 2.62
N GLY A 482 23.97 26.75 2.86
CA GLY A 482 22.62 27.14 2.42
C GLY A 482 22.38 26.94 0.92
N GLU A 483 23.22 26.16 0.27
CA GLU A 483 23.01 25.68 -1.10
C GLU A 483 21.81 24.73 -1.15
N SER A 484 21.06 24.79 -2.24
CA SER A 484 19.88 23.95 -2.44
C SER A 484 19.74 23.62 -3.92
N ALA A 485 20.03 22.37 -4.26
CA ALA A 485 19.92 21.87 -5.62
C ALA A 485 18.49 22.04 -6.17
N LEU A 486 17.49 21.92 -5.30
CA LEU A 486 16.09 22.14 -5.67
C LEU A 486 15.81 23.61 -6.01
N ARG A 487 16.34 24.56 -5.22
CA ARG A 487 16.24 26.00 -5.52
C ARG A 487 16.96 26.33 -6.82
N ASP A 488 18.13 25.75 -7.07
CA ASP A 488 18.91 26.02 -8.28
C ASP A 488 18.20 25.48 -9.53
N LEU A 489 17.60 24.29 -9.46
CA LEU A 489 16.74 23.76 -10.51
C LEU A 489 15.54 24.69 -10.79
N VAL A 490 14.84 25.14 -9.73
CA VAL A 490 13.71 26.07 -9.89
C VAL A 490 14.18 27.38 -10.54
N GLY A 491 15.32 27.91 -10.12
CA GLY A 491 15.91 29.10 -10.73
C GLY A 491 16.19 28.91 -12.22
N TRP A 492 16.78 27.78 -12.61
CA TRP A 492 17.01 27.45 -14.02
C TRP A 492 15.69 27.34 -14.81
N LEU A 493 14.68 26.63 -14.28
CA LEU A 493 13.38 26.44 -14.94
C LEU A 493 12.64 27.76 -15.18
N LEU A 494 12.72 28.70 -14.24
CA LEU A 494 12.04 30.00 -14.31
C LEU A 494 12.78 31.05 -15.13
N THR A 495 14.09 30.88 -15.36
CA THR A 495 14.90 31.83 -16.14
C THR A 495 14.44 31.80 -17.60
N PRO A 496 14.08 32.94 -18.24
CA PRO A 496 13.73 32.95 -19.65
C PRO A 496 14.87 32.45 -20.53
N GLY A 497 14.55 31.68 -21.57
CA GLY A 497 15.54 31.14 -22.51
C GLY A 497 15.11 29.80 -23.07
N GLU A 498 15.67 29.44 -24.24
CA GLU A 498 15.39 28.18 -24.91
C GLU A 498 15.97 27.01 -24.11
N LYS A 499 15.09 26.20 -23.54
CA LYS A 499 15.41 24.97 -22.83
C LYS A 499 14.90 23.78 -23.61
N LEU A 500 15.60 22.66 -23.46
CA LEU A 500 15.21 21.36 -24.00
C LEU A 500 14.99 20.35 -22.88
N ALA A 501 14.05 19.42 -23.08
CA ALA A 501 13.75 18.40 -22.08
C ALA A 501 14.96 17.48 -21.80
N ASP A 502 15.82 17.25 -22.80
CA ASP A 502 17.06 16.51 -22.60
C ASP A 502 18.03 17.24 -21.66
N GLN A 503 18.08 18.58 -21.70
CA GLN A 503 18.91 19.37 -20.78
C GLN A 503 18.49 19.15 -19.32
N LEU A 504 17.17 19.11 -19.07
CA LEU A 504 16.61 18.83 -17.75
C LEU A 504 17.09 17.47 -17.22
N ILE A 505 17.07 16.43 -18.05
CA ILE A 505 17.53 15.07 -17.67
C ILE A 505 19.05 15.06 -17.44
N THR A 506 19.83 15.68 -18.32
CA THR A 506 21.29 15.78 -18.17
C THR A 506 21.73 16.63 -16.98
N GLY A 507 20.85 17.51 -16.47
CA GLY A 507 21.08 18.31 -15.27
C GLY A 507 20.87 17.57 -13.95
N MET A 508 20.30 16.36 -13.97
CA MET A 508 20.01 15.58 -12.75
C MET A 508 20.29 14.06 -12.86
N PRO A 509 21.43 13.62 -13.44
CA PRO A 509 21.67 12.20 -13.72
C PRO A 509 21.66 11.33 -12.47
N HIS A 510 22.16 11.83 -11.33
CA HIS A 510 22.15 11.09 -10.06
C HIS A 510 20.73 10.74 -9.61
N HIS A 511 19.81 11.71 -9.66
CA HIS A 511 18.40 11.49 -9.29
C HIS A 511 17.68 10.56 -10.27
N VAL A 512 18.05 10.57 -11.56
CA VAL A 512 17.52 9.63 -12.55
C VAL A 512 17.94 8.20 -12.21
N ILE A 513 19.22 7.97 -11.92
CA ILE A 513 19.74 6.64 -11.56
C ILE A 513 19.14 6.15 -10.24
N GLU A 514 19.04 7.00 -9.22
CA GLU A 514 18.42 6.65 -7.94
C GLU A 514 16.94 6.26 -8.10
N ASN A 515 16.19 6.98 -8.94
CA ASN A 515 14.80 6.63 -9.23
C ASN A 515 14.68 5.35 -10.07
N LEU A 516 15.62 5.11 -11.00
CA LEU A 516 15.66 3.88 -11.77
C LEU A 516 15.90 2.68 -10.85
N ASP A 517 16.89 2.75 -9.96
CA ASP A 517 17.20 1.71 -8.98
C ASP A 517 15.99 1.40 -8.07
N LYS A 518 15.33 2.43 -7.52
CA LYS A 518 14.10 2.25 -6.73
C LYS A 518 12.97 1.57 -7.52
N ASN A 519 12.82 1.88 -8.81
CA ASN A 519 11.82 1.23 -9.67
C ASN A 519 12.18 -0.24 -9.96
N LEU A 520 13.47 -0.56 -10.13
CA LEU A 520 13.92 -1.94 -10.31
C LEU A 520 13.69 -2.78 -9.04
N GLN A 521 14.05 -2.26 -7.87
CA GLN A 521 13.77 -2.91 -6.59
C GLN A 521 12.27 -3.12 -6.35
N HIS A 522 11.44 -2.14 -6.74
CA HIS A 522 9.99 -2.29 -6.67
C HIS A 522 9.47 -3.37 -7.62
N THR A 523 10.05 -3.47 -8.82
CA THR A 523 9.72 -4.53 -9.79
C THR A 523 10.09 -5.91 -9.26
N ASP A 524 11.25 -6.05 -8.62
CA ASP A 524 11.68 -7.30 -7.98
C ASP A 524 10.76 -7.70 -6.83
N ALA A 525 10.32 -6.72 -6.02
CA ALA A 525 9.34 -6.94 -4.97
C ALA A 525 8.01 -7.45 -5.54
N LEU A 526 7.47 -6.80 -6.58
CA LEU A 526 6.23 -7.24 -7.24
C LEU A 526 6.40 -8.63 -7.91
N ASN A 527 7.57 -8.92 -8.48
CA ASN A 527 7.85 -10.23 -9.07
C ASN A 527 7.89 -11.34 -8.00
N SER A 528 8.45 -11.06 -6.83
CA SER A 528 8.44 -12.00 -5.69
C SER A 528 7.00 -12.33 -5.26
N GLU A 529 6.16 -11.30 -5.17
CA GLU A 529 4.73 -11.45 -4.85
C GLU A 529 3.98 -12.24 -5.92
N LEU A 530 4.24 -11.95 -7.20
CA LEU A 530 3.63 -12.67 -8.32
C LEU A 530 4.05 -14.14 -8.35
N GLN A 531 5.31 -14.46 -8.07
CA GLN A 531 5.79 -15.84 -7.98
C GLN A 531 5.09 -16.60 -6.85
N ARG A 532 4.88 -15.96 -5.69
CA ARG A 532 4.13 -16.56 -4.58
C ARG A 532 2.68 -16.85 -4.97
N GLU A 533 1.99 -15.89 -5.57
CA GLU A 533 0.60 -16.09 -6.01
C GLU A 533 0.47 -17.10 -7.17
N LEU A 534 1.49 -17.22 -8.02
CA LEU A 534 1.56 -18.27 -9.03
C LEU A 534 1.54 -19.65 -8.40
N GLU A 535 2.38 -19.87 -7.37
CA GLU A 535 2.42 -21.15 -6.64
C GLU A 535 1.13 -21.39 -5.85
N ASN A 536 0.55 -20.37 -5.21
CA ASN A 536 -0.77 -20.47 -4.57
C ASN A 536 -1.85 -20.91 -5.58
N GLY A 537 -1.85 -20.33 -6.79
CA GLY A 537 -2.76 -20.73 -7.86
C GLY A 537 -2.57 -22.18 -8.32
N ARG A 538 -1.33 -22.68 -8.35
CA ARG A 538 -1.04 -24.09 -8.65
C ARG A 538 -1.55 -25.02 -7.56
N VAL A 539 -1.27 -24.68 -6.30
CA VAL A 539 -1.75 -25.41 -5.12
C VAL A 539 -3.27 -25.49 -5.11
N VAL A 540 -3.99 -24.39 -5.36
CA VAL A 540 -5.46 -24.38 -5.41
C VAL A 540 -5.99 -25.31 -6.51
N ARG A 541 -5.42 -25.29 -7.72
CA ARG A 541 -5.82 -26.23 -8.79
C ARG A 541 -5.53 -27.68 -8.44
N LEU A 542 -4.41 -27.94 -7.76
CA LEU A 542 -4.06 -29.27 -7.29
C LEU A 542 -5.04 -29.76 -6.20
N LEU A 543 -5.40 -28.90 -5.24
CA LEU A 543 -6.41 -29.19 -4.22
C LEU A 543 -7.76 -29.51 -4.85
N MET A 544 -8.20 -28.72 -5.84
CA MET A 544 -9.43 -29.02 -6.59
C MET A 544 -9.35 -30.39 -7.27
N LYS A 545 -8.22 -30.72 -7.92
CA LYS A 545 -8.01 -32.03 -8.54
C LYS A 545 -8.04 -33.17 -7.52
N MET A 546 -7.37 -33.01 -6.39
CA MET A 546 -7.40 -33.97 -5.28
C MET A 546 -8.82 -34.12 -4.71
N GLY A 547 -9.57 -33.03 -4.58
CA GLY A 547 -10.95 -33.04 -4.10
C GLY A 547 -11.92 -33.72 -5.07
N MET A 548 -11.69 -33.63 -6.38
CA MET A 548 -12.49 -34.38 -7.38
C MET A 548 -12.21 -35.89 -7.37
N VAL A 549 -11.05 -36.28 -6.86
CA VAL A 549 -10.60 -37.67 -6.75
C VAL A 549 -11.05 -38.23 -5.40
N ASN A 550 -10.58 -37.69 -4.28
CA ASN A 550 -10.80 -38.25 -2.95
C ASN A 550 -12.29 -38.33 -2.54
N GLU A 551 -12.66 -39.44 -1.86
CA GLU A 551 -13.97 -39.67 -1.21
C GLU A 551 -15.21 -39.51 -2.12
N ARG A 552 -15.14 -40.07 -3.32
CA ARG A 552 -16.32 -40.20 -4.19
C ARG A 552 -17.20 -41.35 -3.71
N GLN A 553 -18.44 -41.05 -3.36
CA GLN A 553 -19.43 -42.01 -2.86
C GLN A 553 -19.71 -43.18 -3.82
N GLU A 554 -19.68 -42.96 -5.13
CA GLU A 554 -19.90 -44.00 -6.14
C GLU A 554 -18.80 -45.08 -6.17
N PHE A 555 -17.64 -44.80 -5.56
CA PHE A 555 -16.54 -45.74 -5.39
C PHE A 555 -16.39 -46.19 -3.93
N ASP A 556 -17.36 -45.89 -3.05
CA ASP A 556 -17.41 -46.51 -1.73
C ASP A 556 -17.61 -48.02 -1.91
N ASN A 557 -16.67 -48.80 -1.36
CA ASN A 557 -16.56 -50.26 -1.52
C ASN A 557 -16.01 -50.76 -2.87
N ASP A 558 -15.55 -49.87 -3.78
CA ASP A 558 -14.80 -50.31 -4.96
C ASP A 558 -13.40 -50.79 -4.54
N PRO A 559 -12.99 -52.05 -4.81
CA PRO A 559 -11.65 -52.57 -4.48
C PRO A 559 -10.48 -51.70 -4.96
N GLY A 560 -10.63 -50.92 -6.04
CA GLY A 560 -9.60 -50.02 -6.58
C GLY A 560 -9.48 -48.68 -5.86
N TRP A 561 -10.48 -48.27 -5.10
CA TRP A 561 -10.57 -47.02 -4.33
C TRP A 561 -10.65 -47.19 -2.81
N SER A 562 -11.06 -48.38 -2.38
CA SER A 562 -11.09 -48.84 -0.99
C SER A 562 -9.69 -49.28 -0.53
N GLU A 563 -9.60 -49.84 0.68
CA GLU A 563 -8.36 -50.05 1.45
C GLU A 563 -7.28 -50.92 0.77
N ASN A 564 -7.58 -51.56 -0.37
CA ASN A 564 -6.69 -52.49 -1.06
C ASN A 564 -6.30 -52.03 -2.49
N GLY A 565 -6.69 -50.84 -2.92
CA GLY A 565 -6.48 -50.36 -4.28
C GLY A 565 -5.26 -49.45 -4.49
N GLU A 566 -4.77 -49.32 -5.73
CA GLU A 566 -3.69 -48.39 -6.11
C GLU A 566 -4.01 -46.92 -5.82
N ARG A 567 -5.30 -46.59 -5.62
CA ARG A 567 -5.78 -45.23 -5.30
C ARG A 567 -5.90 -44.98 -3.80
N TYR A 568 -5.77 -46.02 -2.96
CA TYR A 568 -5.80 -45.89 -1.49
C TYR A 568 -4.65 -45.01 -0.96
N THR A 569 -3.48 -45.07 -1.60
CA THR A 569 -2.33 -44.21 -1.31
C THR A 569 -2.65 -42.72 -1.41
N LEU A 570 -3.57 -42.30 -2.30
CA LEU A 570 -3.99 -40.90 -2.41
C LEU A 570 -4.87 -40.46 -1.21
N LYS A 571 -5.68 -41.38 -0.68
CA LYS A 571 -6.46 -41.18 0.54
C LYS A 571 -5.54 -41.06 1.75
N LEU A 572 -4.55 -41.93 1.86
CA LEU A 572 -3.53 -41.84 2.91
C LEU A 572 -2.68 -40.58 2.77
N PHE A 573 -2.35 -40.17 1.55
CA PHE A 573 -1.62 -38.92 1.32
C PHE A 573 -2.42 -37.70 1.77
N ARG A 574 -3.73 -37.65 1.50
CA ARG A 574 -4.59 -36.61 2.07
C ARG A 574 -4.53 -36.62 3.59
N ASP A 575 -4.66 -37.78 4.23
CA ASP A 575 -4.62 -37.90 5.69
C ASP A 575 -3.25 -37.41 6.24
N TYR A 576 -2.15 -37.76 5.57
CA TYR A 576 -0.80 -37.27 5.88
C TYR A 576 -0.64 -35.74 5.76
N VAL A 577 -1.28 -35.11 4.77
CA VAL A 577 -1.18 -33.67 4.54
C VAL A 577 -2.10 -32.87 5.48
N PHE A 578 -3.36 -33.28 5.64
CA PHE A 578 -4.39 -32.46 6.26
C PHE A 578 -4.85 -32.94 7.65
N HIS A 579 -4.59 -34.20 8.01
CA HIS A 579 -5.06 -34.81 9.26
C HIS A 579 -3.91 -35.14 10.22
N ARG A 580 -2.87 -34.29 10.26
CA ARG A 580 -1.76 -34.46 11.20
C ARG A 580 -2.23 -34.25 12.64
N VAL A 581 -1.69 -35.07 13.52
CA VAL A 581 -1.82 -34.95 14.97
C VAL A 581 -0.45 -34.85 15.64
N ASP A 582 -0.39 -34.25 16.82
CA ASP A 582 0.80 -34.24 17.67
C ASP A 582 0.92 -35.52 18.50
N GLU A 583 1.97 -35.63 19.31
CA GLU A 583 2.20 -36.79 20.19
C GLU A 583 1.07 -37.02 21.21
N ALA A 584 0.27 -35.99 21.51
CA ALA A 584 -0.89 -36.08 22.39
C ALA A 584 -2.20 -36.36 21.63
N GLY A 585 -2.14 -36.58 20.32
CA GLY A 585 -3.31 -36.84 19.47
C GLY A 585 -4.10 -35.59 19.11
N ARG A 586 -3.58 -34.37 19.37
CA ARG A 586 -4.27 -33.12 19.05
C ARG A 586 -4.01 -32.74 17.59
N PRO A 587 -5.00 -32.19 16.87
CA PRO A 587 -4.83 -31.79 15.48
C PRO A 587 -3.80 -30.68 15.33
N VAL A 588 -2.94 -30.81 14.31
CA VAL A 588 -1.85 -29.86 13.99
C VAL A 588 -2.18 -29.08 12.73
N PHE A 589 -2.26 -27.75 12.87
CA PHE A 589 -2.53 -26.82 11.76
C PHE A 589 -1.24 -26.19 11.24
N ASP A 590 -0.36 -27.01 10.68
CA ASP A 590 0.90 -26.55 10.09
C ASP A 590 0.74 -26.26 8.59
N MET A 591 0.55 -24.99 8.26
CA MET A 591 0.42 -24.53 6.87
C MET A 591 1.70 -24.73 6.06
N GLY A 592 2.87 -24.66 6.69
CA GLY A 592 4.14 -24.91 6.01
C GLY A 592 4.26 -26.36 5.55
N HIS A 593 3.83 -27.31 6.40
CA HIS A 593 3.72 -28.72 6.03
C HIS A 593 2.79 -28.93 4.84
N MET A 594 1.58 -28.36 4.90
CA MET A 594 0.58 -28.52 3.84
C MET A 594 1.08 -28.01 2.50
N VAL A 595 1.55 -26.75 2.45
CA VAL A 595 2.06 -26.12 1.23
C VAL A 595 3.29 -26.86 0.69
N SER A 596 4.23 -27.24 1.55
CA SER A 596 5.43 -27.99 1.14
C SER A 596 5.09 -29.33 0.52
N CYS A 597 4.17 -30.10 1.12
CA CYS A 597 3.74 -31.39 0.57
C CYS A 597 3.04 -31.24 -0.78
N LEU A 598 2.17 -30.23 -0.93
CA LEU A 598 1.46 -29.97 -2.19
C LEU A 598 2.42 -29.50 -3.29
N ASN A 599 3.41 -28.67 -2.96
CA ASN A 599 4.45 -28.27 -3.91
C ASN A 599 5.32 -29.46 -4.34
N LYS A 600 5.70 -30.34 -3.41
CA LYS A 600 6.45 -31.58 -3.73
C LYS A 600 5.63 -32.52 -4.60
N LEU A 601 4.33 -32.66 -4.33
CA LEU A 601 3.40 -33.44 -5.16
C LEU A 601 3.26 -32.83 -6.56
N ASP A 602 3.06 -31.52 -6.67
CA ASP A 602 2.93 -30.86 -7.97
C ASP A 602 4.23 -30.90 -8.77
N ALA A 603 5.39 -30.80 -8.11
CA ALA A 603 6.69 -30.98 -8.75
C ALA A 603 6.92 -32.44 -9.19
N GLY A 604 6.38 -33.40 -8.44
CA GLY A 604 6.71 -34.82 -8.60
C GLY A 604 8.11 -35.12 -8.07
N ALA A 605 8.40 -34.69 -6.84
CA ALA A 605 9.71 -34.87 -6.22
C ALA A 605 10.07 -36.37 -6.04
N ALA A 606 11.36 -36.68 -6.16
CA ALA A 606 11.88 -38.03 -5.88
C ALA A 606 11.97 -38.36 -4.37
N GLU A 607 11.65 -37.38 -3.51
CA GLU A 607 11.57 -37.57 -2.07
C GLU A 607 10.51 -38.62 -1.71
N ARG A 608 10.84 -39.49 -0.75
CA ARG A 608 9.96 -40.52 -0.23
C ARG A 608 9.19 -39.99 0.98
N VAL A 609 7.90 -40.28 1.03
CA VAL A 609 7.01 -40.01 2.16
C VAL A 609 6.50 -41.33 2.75
N ARG A 610 6.39 -41.39 4.07
CA ARG A 610 5.76 -42.50 4.80
C ARG A 610 4.29 -42.17 5.02
N LEU A 611 3.42 -43.03 4.51
CA LEU A 611 1.97 -42.95 4.67
C LEU A 611 1.50 -44.14 5.50
N THR A 612 0.88 -43.87 6.65
CA THR A 612 0.42 -44.92 7.57
C THR A 612 -1.07 -45.17 7.35
N SER A 613 -1.45 -46.44 7.27
CA SER A 613 -2.85 -46.89 7.23
C SER A 613 -3.63 -46.40 8.46
N ARG A 614 -4.95 -46.30 8.36
CA ARG A 614 -5.79 -45.82 9.46
C ARG A 614 -5.81 -46.74 10.68
N SER A 615 -5.60 -48.04 10.48
CA SER A 615 -5.43 -49.00 11.57
C SER A 615 -4.09 -48.84 12.30
N GLY A 616 -3.13 -48.12 11.71
CA GLY A 616 -1.77 -48.00 12.22
C GLY A 616 -0.90 -49.25 11.97
N GLU A 617 -1.44 -50.29 11.34
CA GLU A 617 -0.77 -51.59 11.21
C GLU A 617 0.21 -51.63 10.02
N THR A 618 -0.08 -50.89 8.96
CA THR A 618 0.69 -50.89 7.71
C THR A 618 1.22 -49.52 7.36
N ASP A 619 2.49 -49.46 6.94
CA ASP A 619 3.15 -48.27 6.40
C ASP A 619 3.49 -48.43 4.91
N PHE A 620 3.22 -47.40 4.13
CA PHE A 620 3.57 -47.29 2.72
C PHE A 620 4.68 -46.25 2.56
N ILE A 621 5.78 -46.61 1.90
CA ILE A 621 6.84 -45.68 1.54
C ILE A 621 6.76 -45.46 0.03
N ILE A 622 6.38 -44.24 -0.36
CA ILE A 622 6.13 -43.88 -1.77
C ILE A 622 6.78 -42.54 -2.08
N THR A 623 7.19 -42.32 -3.34
CA THR A 623 7.70 -41.01 -3.77
C THR A 623 6.57 -40.05 -4.15
N TYR A 624 6.81 -38.74 -4.03
CA TYR A 624 5.86 -37.74 -4.54
C TYR A 624 5.66 -37.86 -6.06
N ALA A 625 6.68 -38.30 -6.81
CA ALA A 625 6.59 -38.59 -8.25
C ALA A 625 5.55 -39.69 -8.57
N GLU A 626 5.56 -40.79 -7.81
CA GLU A 626 4.60 -41.88 -7.96
C GLU A 626 3.19 -41.45 -7.55
N LEU A 627 3.05 -40.71 -6.45
CA LEU A 627 1.77 -40.12 -6.03
C LEU A 627 1.19 -39.20 -7.10
N LYS A 628 2.03 -38.36 -7.74
CA LYS A 628 1.61 -37.48 -8.84
C LYS A 628 1.11 -38.30 -10.05
N LYS A 629 1.80 -39.40 -10.38
CA LYS A 629 1.40 -40.30 -11.46
C LYS A 629 0.02 -40.93 -11.16
N GLN A 630 -0.17 -41.43 -9.94
CA GLN A 630 -1.45 -42.00 -9.48
C GLN A 630 -2.58 -40.97 -9.52
N LEU A 631 -2.36 -39.75 -9.01
CA LEU A 631 -3.35 -38.68 -9.03
C LEU A 631 -3.77 -38.30 -10.45
N ASN A 632 -2.80 -38.12 -11.35
CA ASN A 632 -3.11 -37.79 -12.74
C ASN A 632 -3.81 -38.94 -13.47
N GLY A 633 -3.45 -40.19 -13.20
CA GLY A 633 -4.14 -41.37 -13.72
C GLY A 633 -5.61 -41.41 -13.28
N ALA A 634 -5.84 -41.29 -11.96
CA ALA A 634 -7.19 -41.26 -11.40
C ALA A 634 -8.05 -40.12 -11.98
N PHE A 635 -7.48 -38.92 -12.07
CA PHE A 635 -8.17 -37.77 -12.67
C PHE A 635 -8.47 -37.96 -14.16
N ALA A 636 -7.54 -38.53 -14.93
CA ALA A 636 -7.75 -38.80 -16.36
C ALA A 636 -8.87 -39.82 -16.59
N ASP A 637 -8.97 -40.84 -15.74
CA ASP A 637 -10.04 -41.82 -15.86
C ASP A 637 -11.41 -41.21 -15.57
N LEU A 638 -11.53 -40.31 -14.59
CA LEU A 638 -12.76 -39.56 -14.34
C LEU A 638 -13.18 -38.73 -15.57
N MET A 639 -12.23 -38.05 -16.21
CA MET A 639 -12.51 -37.28 -17.43
C MET A 639 -12.97 -38.15 -18.61
N LYS A 640 -12.48 -39.39 -18.73
CA LYS A 640 -12.90 -40.32 -19.79
C LYS A 640 -14.34 -40.78 -19.60
N HIS A 641 -14.77 -41.03 -18.37
CA HIS A 641 -16.15 -41.45 -18.08
C HIS A 641 -17.17 -40.37 -18.45
N SER A 642 -16.84 -39.10 -18.20
CA SER A 642 -17.68 -37.94 -18.58
C SER A 642 -17.87 -37.75 -20.09
N ARG A 643 -17.05 -38.38 -20.94
CA ARG A 643 -17.14 -38.28 -22.42
C ARG A 643 -17.87 -39.47 -23.07
N ARG A 644 -18.21 -40.49 -22.29
CA ARG A 644 -18.93 -41.70 -22.76
C ARG A 644 -20.43 -41.65 -22.50
N THR A 645 -20.87 -40.68 -21.71
CA THR A 645 -22.24 -40.17 -21.61
C THR A 645 -22.36 -38.93 -22.48
#